data_AF-A0A8X6J2G9-F1
#
_entry.id   AF-A0A8X6J2G9-F1
#
_cell.length_a   1.000
_cell.length_b   1.000
_cell.length_c   1.000
_cell.angle_alpha   90.00
_cell.angle_beta   90.00
_cell.angle_gamma   90.00
#
_symmetry.space_group_name_H-M   'P 1'
#
loop_
_entity.id
_entity.type
_entity.pdbx_description
1 polymer ?
#
loop_
_entity_poly.entity_id
_entity_poly.type
_entity_poly.pdbx_seq_one_letter_code
_entity_poly.pdbx_strand_id
1 'polypeptide(L)'
;MNRQYKRLQNFEFECLLLSAKVFRMHFPMRSNLDSDKDCCNCCEMIEEHLKYAEKVYNQRPNRKRNRLPRYCILPTFIFKSNIGFIDSHCHLDFLFNRTKFVGTFAEYQMKHKVTFPHSYRGCIAVFCKPSTFYKIPFWQKYLDQENVWGAFGCHPHNAAAYNDYIEESLKIALTYPKVRALGEIGLDYSNRNKCPKEIQHKVFRRQLKIAYDTGLRVVIHCRDANKDCINILREFLPKDYIFHLHCFTDSWHWAQKWLKTFPNVYIGITNLVTYKSAKLTHEVAKKIPLNHLLLETDAPYFVPRKVSKRVRWSHPGMAIHVAAQIAALRNITLEEVIYWTHKNTIIMLFRNIRCLFFLYLRVCWHSIMSFENCDEPNNQKKELAVLRSKENEQFTSSSLTWKTESPCSERNIPKSIHSTPLLRKGNELPSKSNSISSLKRSHAVCERDDLQDEISFTPRTSINKIQQRIKRFNLASPENMRMTSSFLRKSLPSKLESRFNSSYEDISNNGSSQRRKSFPCTKSPYHSSSSHSFHRCATDQTPYTIENSYPQQKRFRLNLPRYNAFELISLESKSGFIDSHCHLDFLLQRQGFEGTFADYQRTYQSTFPKSYQGCITVFCNPFSFIKNCMWEKYLKDDKVWASFGCHPHNAKDYNDDIEKSLYAALEHSKVRALGEIGLDYSNRNNCLKEVQFKVFRRQLKIALSKELPVIIHCREAHVDGMKIIKEILPKNYTIHLHCFTDVWEWALKWLNEFPNLYIGITNVVTFPSAESIHEVAKNIPLDRLLLETDAPYFVPKMSPKGTRWSHPGMAIHVAAQIAALKDISVEKVLQAARKNTKFVYNV
;
A
#
# COMPACT_ATOMS: atom_id res chain seq x y z
N MET A 1 -36.27 13.36 -22.05
CA MET A 1 -35.12 13.21 -22.97
C MET A 1 -34.77 14.50 -23.73
N ASN A 2 -35.70 15.18 -24.42
CA ASN A 2 -35.40 16.44 -25.15
C ASN A 2 -34.90 17.62 -24.30
N ARG A 3 -35.25 17.71 -23.00
CA ARG A 3 -34.71 18.75 -22.08
C ARG A 3 -33.27 18.48 -21.61
N GLN A 4 -32.82 17.23 -21.59
CA GLN A 4 -31.41 16.88 -21.26
C GLN A 4 -30.50 17.03 -22.48
N TYR A 5 -31.00 16.75 -23.68
CA TYR A 5 -30.26 17.00 -24.94
C TYR A 5 -30.03 18.50 -25.19
N LYS A 6 -31.04 19.34 -24.92
CA LYS A 6 -30.88 20.81 -24.93
C LYS A 6 -29.89 21.34 -23.88
N ARG A 7 -29.75 20.68 -22.73
CA ARG A 7 -28.76 21.04 -21.70
C ARG A 7 -27.33 20.64 -22.08
N LEU A 8 -27.15 19.52 -22.80
CA LEU A 8 -25.85 19.09 -23.33
C LEU A 8 -25.37 19.97 -24.49
N GLN A 9 -26.28 20.39 -25.39
CA GLN A 9 -25.95 21.34 -26.46
C GLN A 9 -25.66 22.76 -25.92
N ASN A 10 -26.42 23.21 -24.92
CA ASN A 10 -26.09 24.48 -24.24
C ASN A 10 -24.76 24.37 -23.48
N PHE A 11 -24.38 23.20 -22.99
CA PHE A 11 -23.08 22.97 -22.34
C PHE A 11 -21.91 23.02 -23.33
N GLU A 12 -22.06 22.47 -24.54
CA GLU A 12 -21.07 22.60 -25.62
C GLU A 12 -20.93 24.06 -26.09
N PHE A 13 -22.04 24.80 -26.20
CA PHE A 13 -22.04 26.21 -26.57
C PHE A 13 -21.43 27.12 -25.47
N GLU A 14 -21.73 26.85 -24.20
CA GLU A 14 -21.11 27.50 -23.04
C GLU A 14 -19.60 27.19 -22.97
N CYS A 15 -19.18 25.96 -23.29
CA CYS A 15 -17.76 25.60 -23.36
C CYS A 15 -17.03 26.35 -24.48
N LEU A 16 -17.66 26.55 -25.64
CA LEU A 16 -17.13 27.36 -26.74
C LEU A 16 -17.02 28.85 -26.36
N LEU A 17 -18.04 29.41 -25.70
CA LEU A 17 -18.03 30.80 -25.19
C LEU A 17 -16.98 31.01 -24.08
N LEU A 18 -16.81 30.04 -23.18
CA LEU A 18 -15.74 30.04 -22.19
C LEU A 18 -14.37 29.92 -22.84
N SER A 19 -14.25 29.14 -23.93
CA SER A 19 -13.02 29.01 -24.72
C SER A 19 -12.64 30.35 -25.35
N ALA A 20 -13.59 31.07 -25.94
CA ALA A 20 -13.37 32.40 -26.50
C ALA A 20 -13.02 33.45 -25.42
N LYS A 21 -13.65 33.38 -24.24
CA LYS A 21 -13.36 34.29 -23.11
C LYS A 21 -11.99 34.03 -22.47
N VAL A 22 -11.59 32.77 -22.29
CA VAL A 22 -10.27 32.39 -21.74
C VAL A 22 -9.15 32.74 -22.72
N PHE A 23 -9.38 32.60 -24.03
CA PHE A 23 -8.43 33.03 -25.06
C PHE A 23 -8.22 34.56 -25.02
N ARG A 24 -9.29 35.34 -24.84
CA ARG A 24 -9.24 36.81 -24.62
C ARG A 24 -8.56 37.22 -23.30
N MET A 25 -8.64 36.40 -22.25
CA MET A 25 -8.06 36.70 -20.93
C MET A 25 -6.57 36.32 -20.80
N HIS A 26 -6.07 35.37 -21.58
CA HIS A 26 -4.67 34.92 -21.53
C HIS A 26 -3.76 35.54 -22.59
N PHE A 27 -4.33 36.25 -23.57
CA PHE A 27 -3.60 37.11 -24.50
C PHE A 27 -4.14 38.54 -24.40
N PRO A 28 -3.76 39.33 -23.37
CA PRO A 28 -4.02 40.75 -23.40
C PRO A 28 -3.20 41.35 -24.53
N MET A 29 -3.88 41.98 -25.50
CA MET A 29 -3.21 42.83 -26.49
C MET A 29 -2.31 43.82 -25.76
N ARG A 30 -1.00 43.65 -25.90
CA ARG A 30 -0.05 44.71 -25.59
C ARG A 30 -0.03 45.64 -26.79
N SER A 31 -0.58 46.83 -26.56
CA SER A 31 -0.35 48.03 -27.34
C SER A 31 1.15 48.28 -27.52
N ASN A 32 1.51 48.78 -28.70
CA ASN A 32 2.83 49.16 -29.21
C ASN A 32 3.56 48.03 -29.95
N LEU A 33 3.31 47.95 -31.25
CA LEU A 33 4.32 47.77 -32.29
C LEU A 33 3.69 48.18 -33.62
N ASP A 34 4.17 49.31 -34.15
CA ASP A 34 3.92 49.76 -35.52
C ASP A 34 4.44 48.73 -36.51
N SER A 35 3.51 48.06 -37.20
CA SER A 35 3.58 47.78 -38.65
C SER A 35 2.36 46.95 -39.04
N ASP A 36 1.35 47.64 -39.57
CA ASP A 36 0.20 47.04 -40.25
C ASP A 36 0.66 46.18 -41.43
N LYS A 37 0.37 44.87 -41.39
CA LYS A 37 -0.17 44.08 -42.52
C LYS A 37 -0.46 42.59 -42.26
N ASP A 38 0.07 41.98 -41.19
CA ASP A 38 -0.13 40.53 -40.97
C ASP A 38 -1.11 40.14 -39.84
N CYS A 39 -1.70 41.11 -39.13
CA CYS A 39 -2.67 40.83 -38.06
C CYS A 39 -4.15 40.85 -38.51
N CYS A 40 -4.45 41.31 -39.74
CA CYS A 40 -5.82 41.43 -40.24
C CYS A 40 -6.43 40.11 -40.73
N ASN A 41 -5.65 39.22 -41.38
CA ASN A 41 -6.21 38.04 -42.07
C ASN A 41 -6.80 36.96 -41.14
N CYS A 42 -6.26 36.76 -39.93
CA CYS A 42 -6.77 35.74 -39.00
C CYS A 42 -8.02 36.19 -38.22
N CYS A 43 -8.16 37.49 -37.94
CA CYS A 43 -9.35 38.01 -37.28
C CYS A 43 -10.52 38.17 -38.26
N GLU A 44 -10.25 38.59 -39.50
CA GLU A 44 -11.26 38.65 -40.56
C GLU A 44 -11.79 37.27 -40.95
N MET A 45 -10.94 36.24 -41.06
CA MET A 45 -11.38 34.86 -41.34
C MET A 45 -12.32 34.29 -40.27
N ILE A 46 -12.08 34.59 -38.99
CA ILE A 46 -12.89 34.10 -37.87
C ILE A 46 -14.22 34.87 -37.80
N GLU A 47 -14.21 36.18 -38.03
CA GLU A 47 -15.44 36.96 -38.14
C GLU A 47 -16.28 36.58 -39.37
N GLU A 48 -15.65 36.31 -40.52
CA GLU A 48 -16.35 35.83 -41.71
C GLU A 48 -16.96 34.44 -41.51
N HIS A 49 -16.26 33.52 -40.81
CA HIS A 49 -16.81 32.20 -40.48
C HIS A 49 -17.98 32.28 -39.49
N LEU A 50 -17.94 33.21 -38.54
CA LEU A 50 -19.03 33.45 -37.61
C LEU A 50 -20.23 34.13 -38.31
N LYS A 51 -19.99 35.14 -39.15
CA LYS A 51 -21.03 35.80 -39.96
C LYS A 51 -21.65 34.84 -40.98
N TYR A 52 -20.86 33.94 -41.58
CA TYR A 52 -21.34 32.89 -42.48
C TYR A 52 -22.20 31.85 -41.74
N ALA A 53 -21.76 31.40 -40.56
CA ALA A 53 -22.53 30.49 -39.71
C ALA A 53 -23.87 31.11 -39.25
N GLU A 54 -23.90 32.41 -38.95
CA GLU A 54 -25.11 33.15 -38.59
C GLU A 54 -26.06 33.35 -39.79
N LYS A 55 -25.51 33.61 -40.98
CA LYS A 55 -26.27 33.75 -42.24
C LYS A 55 -26.91 32.43 -42.68
N VAL A 56 -26.21 31.31 -42.51
CA VAL A 56 -26.71 29.94 -42.75
C VAL A 56 -27.78 29.53 -41.72
N TYR A 57 -27.69 30.03 -40.49
CA TYR A 57 -28.68 29.78 -39.45
C TYR A 57 -29.99 30.56 -39.67
N ASN A 58 -29.91 31.79 -40.20
CA ASN A 58 -31.05 32.70 -40.36
C ASN A 58 -31.82 32.55 -41.69
N GLN A 59 -31.33 31.75 -42.66
CA GLN A 59 -32.01 31.49 -43.93
C GLN A 59 -32.63 30.08 -43.98
N ARG A 60 -33.88 29.93 -43.49
CA ARG A 60 -34.75 28.81 -43.87
C ARG A 60 -36.13 29.32 -44.28
N PRO A 61 -36.55 29.15 -45.55
CA PRO A 61 -37.91 29.47 -45.98
C PRO A 61 -38.92 28.38 -45.60
N ASN A 62 -40.18 28.82 -45.50
CA ASN A 62 -41.38 28.06 -45.17
C ASN A 62 -41.78 27.00 -46.23
N ARG A 63 -42.20 25.83 -45.73
CA ARG A 63 -43.25 24.88 -46.22
C ARG A 63 -43.32 24.49 -47.72
N LYS A 64 -43.25 23.18 -48.01
CA LYS A 64 -44.40 22.27 -48.32
C LYS A 64 -43.94 20.84 -48.68
N ARG A 65 -44.88 19.90 -48.50
CA ARG A 65 -44.79 18.41 -48.43
C ARG A 65 -44.38 17.69 -49.73
N ASN A 66 -43.49 16.68 -49.66
CA ASN A 66 -43.75 15.22 -49.80
C ASN A 66 -42.51 14.38 -50.21
N ARG A 67 -42.47 13.13 -49.71
CA ARG A 67 -41.51 12.01 -49.90
C ARG A 67 -40.23 12.02 -49.06
N LEU A 68 -40.16 11.11 -48.08
CA LEU A 68 -38.92 10.62 -47.45
C LEU A 68 -38.08 9.89 -48.52
N PRO A 69 -36.81 10.24 -48.77
CA PRO A 69 -35.70 9.64 -48.03
C PRO A 69 -34.47 10.56 -47.83
N ARG A 70 -33.48 10.03 -47.08
CA ARG A 70 -32.12 10.55 -46.77
C ARG A 70 -32.02 11.43 -45.52
N TYR A 71 -31.63 10.77 -44.44
CA TYR A 71 -30.88 11.38 -43.35
C TYR A 71 -29.63 12.04 -43.96
N CYS A 72 -29.69 13.36 -44.20
CA CYS A 72 -28.51 14.18 -44.42
C CYS A 72 -27.76 14.29 -43.09
N ILE A 73 -26.79 13.40 -42.97
CA ILE A 73 -25.67 13.40 -42.03
C ILE A 73 -24.96 14.76 -42.18
N LEU A 74 -24.96 15.54 -41.10
CA LEU A 74 -24.13 16.73 -40.91
C LEU A 74 -23.07 16.37 -39.84
N PRO A 75 -21.77 16.64 -40.03
CA PRO A 75 -20.99 16.80 -41.26
C PRO A 75 -19.90 15.71 -41.39
N THR A 76 -19.77 15.17 -42.59
CA THR A 76 -18.67 14.34 -43.11
C THR A 76 -17.38 15.13 -43.33
N PHE A 77 -16.95 15.89 -42.33
CA PHE A 77 -15.62 16.51 -42.27
C PHE A 77 -15.12 16.41 -40.84
N ILE A 78 -14.56 15.26 -40.49
CA ILE A 78 -13.50 15.01 -39.50
C ILE A 78 -13.35 13.48 -39.46
N PHE A 79 -12.10 13.03 -39.55
CA PHE A 79 -11.61 11.65 -39.54
C PHE A 79 -11.48 10.91 -40.88
N LYS A 80 -10.50 11.33 -41.68
CA LYS A 80 -9.46 10.36 -42.10
C LYS A 80 -8.68 9.98 -40.83
N SER A 81 -9.21 9.11 -39.96
CA SER A 81 -8.69 8.97 -38.59
C SER A 81 -7.39 8.19 -38.49
N ASN A 82 -6.36 8.87 -37.99
CA ASN A 82 -5.19 8.29 -37.34
C ASN A 82 -5.49 7.78 -35.90
N ILE A 83 -6.77 7.50 -35.58
CA ILE A 83 -7.23 7.03 -34.25
C ILE A 83 -6.79 5.57 -34.08
N GLY A 84 -6.08 5.30 -32.99
CA GLY A 84 -5.68 3.95 -32.62
C GLY A 84 -6.44 3.39 -31.43
N PHE A 85 -6.12 2.18 -30.98
CA PHE A 85 -6.76 1.54 -29.82
C PHE A 85 -5.83 1.50 -28.61
N ILE A 86 -6.43 1.49 -27.42
CA ILE A 86 -5.75 1.32 -26.14
C ILE A 86 -6.30 0.05 -25.50
N ASP A 87 -5.41 -0.83 -25.07
CA ASP A 87 -5.80 -2.00 -24.28
C ASP A 87 -6.16 -1.57 -22.86
N SER A 88 -7.43 -1.68 -22.49
CA SER A 88 -7.92 -1.23 -21.19
C SER A 88 -7.49 -2.12 -20.02
N HIS A 89 -6.92 -3.29 -20.26
CA HIS A 89 -6.48 -4.20 -19.19
C HIS A 89 -5.46 -5.24 -19.64
N CYS A 90 -4.25 -5.17 -19.07
CA CYS A 90 -3.23 -6.21 -19.21
C CYS A 90 -2.35 -6.34 -17.95
N HIS A 91 -1.82 -7.54 -17.70
CA HIS A 91 -0.85 -7.83 -16.64
C HIS A 91 0.57 -7.90 -17.22
N LEU A 92 1.21 -6.74 -17.44
CA LEU A 92 2.57 -6.67 -17.98
C LEU A 92 3.60 -7.37 -17.09
N ASP A 93 3.42 -7.30 -15.77
CA ASP A 93 4.25 -8.00 -14.79
C ASP A 93 4.17 -9.52 -14.97
N PHE A 94 2.98 -10.06 -15.21
CA PHE A 94 2.79 -11.48 -15.44
C PHE A 94 3.29 -11.89 -16.82
N LEU A 95 3.09 -11.06 -17.84
CA LEU A 95 3.60 -11.28 -19.18
C LEU A 95 5.12 -11.41 -19.18
N PHE A 96 5.82 -10.45 -18.58
CA PHE A 96 7.29 -10.43 -18.56
C PHE A 96 7.83 -11.59 -17.75
N ASN A 97 7.19 -11.92 -16.62
CA ASN A 97 7.57 -13.08 -15.83
C ASN A 97 7.40 -14.40 -16.60
N ARG A 98 6.28 -14.58 -17.33
CA ARG A 98 6.02 -15.80 -18.12
C ARG A 98 6.91 -15.93 -19.34
N THR A 99 7.29 -14.83 -19.96
CA THR A 99 8.21 -14.82 -21.10
C THR A 99 9.67 -14.83 -20.67
N LYS A 100 9.96 -14.68 -19.37
CA LYS A 100 11.31 -14.41 -18.84
C LYS A 100 11.99 -13.25 -19.55
N PHE A 101 11.20 -12.27 -19.99
CA PHE A 101 11.72 -11.11 -20.71
C PHE A 101 12.33 -10.12 -19.72
N VAL A 102 13.58 -9.73 -20.00
CA VAL A 102 14.31 -8.71 -19.26
C VAL A 102 14.53 -7.54 -20.22
N GLY A 103 13.99 -6.38 -19.90
CA GLY A 103 14.03 -5.21 -20.75
C GLY A 103 12.86 -4.25 -20.49
N THR A 104 12.75 -3.24 -21.32
CA THR A 104 11.68 -2.23 -21.31
C THR A 104 10.46 -2.70 -22.11
N PHE A 105 9.31 -2.05 -21.92
CA PHE A 105 8.13 -2.35 -22.74
C PHE A 105 8.33 -1.94 -24.21
N ALA A 106 9.06 -0.85 -24.47
CA ALA A 106 9.44 -0.46 -25.83
C ALA A 106 10.27 -1.54 -26.54
N GLU A 107 11.26 -2.13 -25.86
CA GLU A 107 12.03 -3.27 -26.38
C GLU A 107 11.16 -4.50 -26.64
N TYR A 108 10.21 -4.78 -25.74
CA TYR A 108 9.23 -5.84 -25.93
C TYR A 108 8.39 -5.59 -27.20
N GLN A 109 7.91 -4.36 -27.42
CA GLN A 109 7.18 -3.98 -28.63
C GLN A 109 8.03 -4.14 -29.88
N MET A 110 9.29 -3.72 -29.86
CA MET A 110 10.23 -3.88 -30.98
C MET A 110 10.47 -5.34 -31.33
N LYS A 111 10.69 -6.20 -30.33
CA LYS A 111 10.85 -7.65 -30.50
C LYS A 111 9.59 -8.30 -31.08
N HIS A 112 8.42 -7.74 -30.78
CA HIS A 112 7.11 -8.22 -31.22
C HIS A 112 6.46 -7.31 -32.27
N LYS A 113 7.25 -6.54 -33.04
CA LYS A 113 6.75 -5.51 -33.97
C LYS A 113 5.72 -6.03 -34.98
N VAL A 114 5.82 -7.30 -35.37
CA VAL A 114 4.90 -7.95 -36.33
C VAL A 114 3.49 -8.09 -35.77
N THR A 115 3.36 -8.26 -34.45
CA THR A 115 2.06 -8.46 -33.78
C THR A 115 1.56 -7.21 -33.05
N PHE A 116 2.35 -6.14 -33.00
CA PHE A 116 1.92 -4.81 -32.57
C PHE A 116 1.53 -3.95 -33.79
N PRO A 117 0.24 -3.74 -34.07
CA PRO A 117 -0.18 -2.93 -35.20
C PRO A 117 0.18 -1.45 -34.99
N HIS A 118 0.39 -0.70 -36.08
CA HIS A 118 0.62 0.75 -36.05
C HIS A 118 -0.53 1.54 -35.40
N SER A 119 -1.72 0.97 -35.32
CA SER A 119 -2.88 1.55 -34.61
C SER A 119 -2.84 1.32 -33.09
N TYR A 120 -1.86 0.62 -32.53
CA TYR A 120 -1.72 0.52 -31.07
C TYR A 120 -1.31 1.87 -30.48
N ARG A 121 -1.96 2.28 -29.37
CA ARG A 121 -1.71 3.58 -28.70
C ARG A 121 -1.33 3.47 -27.24
N GLY A 122 -1.38 2.28 -26.62
CA GLY A 122 -1.00 2.11 -25.23
C GLY A 122 -1.83 1.07 -24.49
N CYS A 123 -1.58 0.94 -23.19
CA CYS A 123 -2.32 0.03 -22.33
C CYS A 123 -2.45 0.49 -20.87
N ILE A 124 -3.38 -0.13 -20.15
CA ILE A 124 -3.48 -0.05 -18.69
C ILE A 124 -2.87 -1.33 -18.10
N ALA A 125 -1.70 -1.19 -17.50
CA ALA A 125 -1.01 -2.23 -16.76
C ALA A 125 -1.64 -2.41 -15.36
N VAL A 126 -2.08 -3.62 -15.06
CA VAL A 126 -2.81 -3.94 -13.83
C VAL A 126 -1.93 -4.73 -12.87
N PHE A 127 -1.65 -4.13 -11.71
CA PHE A 127 -0.87 -4.73 -10.65
C PHE A 127 -1.81 -5.20 -9.55
N CYS A 128 -2.08 -6.51 -9.54
CA CYS A 128 -3.17 -7.08 -8.74
C CYS A 128 -2.73 -7.89 -7.49
N LYS A 129 -1.40 -7.97 -7.25
CA LYS A 129 -0.77 -8.74 -6.17
C LYS A 129 -0.31 -7.81 -5.04
N PRO A 130 -0.76 -8.01 -3.78
CA PRO A 130 -0.29 -7.26 -2.61
C PRO A 130 1.23 -7.08 -2.52
N SER A 131 1.98 -8.14 -2.86
CA SER A 131 3.45 -8.13 -2.78
C SER A 131 4.14 -7.24 -3.81
N THR A 132 3.42 -6.66 -4.78
CA THR A 132 4.01 -5.74 -5.75
C THR A 132 3.86 -4.29 -5.34
N PHE A 133 2.87 -3.91 -4.51
CA PHE A 133 2.54 -2.51 -4.26
C PHE A 133 3.71 -1.71 -3.68
N TYR A 134 4.46 -2.32 -2.76
CA TYR A 134 5.62 -1.71 -2.12
C TYR A 134 6.92 -1.81 -2.94
N LYS A 135 6.94 -2.50 -4.08
CA LYS A 135 8.15 -2.67 -4.91
C LYS A 135 8.27 -1.52 -5.91
N ILE A 136 8.58 -0.32 -5.43
CA ILE A 136 8.51 0.91 -6.23
C ILE A 136 9.39 0.85 -7.50
N PRO A 137 10.66 0.39 -7.50
CA PRO A 137 11.40 0.23 -8.76
C PRO A 137 10.81 -0.84 -9.69
N PHE A 138 10.09 -1.82 -9.15
CA PHE A 138 9.58 -2.95 -9.93
C PHE A 138 8.44 -2.55 -10.86
N TRP A 139 7.39 -1.89 -10.35
CA TRP A 139 6.26 -1.51 -11.19
C TRP A 139 6.49 -0.15 -11.90
N GLN A 140 7.31 0.73 -11.30
CA GLN A 140 7.62 2.05 -11.86
C GLN A 140 8.29 1.93 -13.23
N LYS A 141 9.21 0.99 -13.42
CA LYS A 141 9.86 0.77 -14.73
C LYS A 141 8.88 0.51 -15.89
N TYR A 142 7.70 -0.08 -15.60
CA TYR A 142 6.66 -0.29 -16.61
C TYR A 142 5.88 0.99 -16.84
N LEU A 143 5.52 1.70 -15.76
CA LEU A 143 4.74 2.93 -15.86
C LEU A 143 5.56 4.07 -16.46
N ASP A 144 6.89 4.10 -16.32
CA ASP A 144 7.74 5.14 -16.91
C ASP A 144 7.76 5.09 -18.44
N GLN A 145 7.40 3.96 -19.02
CA GLN A 145 7.24 3.80 -20.47
C GLN A 145 6.14 4.70 -21.03
N GLU A 146 6.32 5.14 -22.26
CA GLU A 146 5.34 5.98 -22.94
C GLU A 146 4.03 5.21 -23.14
N ASN A 147 2.90 5.88 -22.90
CA ASN A 147 1.56 5.32 -23.10
C ASN A 147 1.26 4.02 -22.33
N VAL A 148 1.92 3.83 -21.18
CA VAL A 148 1.57 2.81 -20.18
C VAL A 148 1.00 3.50 -18.95
N TRP A 149 -0.25 3.21 -18.61
CA TRP A 149 -0.92 3.69 -17.39
C TRP A 149 -1.08 2.55 -16.40
N GLY A 150 -1.26 2.89 -15.12
CA GLY A 150 -1.35 1.90 -14.04
C GLY A 150 -2.75 1.78 -13.45
N ALA A 151 -3.10 0.56 -13.04
CA ALA A 151 -4.11 0.28 -12.03
C ALA A 151 -3.51 -0.61 -10.93
N PHE A 152 -3.83 -0.31 -9.67
CA PHE A 152 -3.39 -1.11 -8.53
C PHE A 152 -4.58 -1.52 -7.68
N GLY A 153 -4.63 -2.78 -7.25
CA GLY A 153 -5.70 -3.29 -6.40
C GLY A 153 -5.42 -4.73 -5.97
N CYS A 154 -5.95 -5.16 -4.84
CA CYS A 154 -5.84 -6.53 -4.37
C CYS A 154 -6.97 -7.38 -4.97
N HIS A 155 -6.58 -8.27 -5.89
CA HIS A 155 -7.49 -9.24 -6.52
C HIS A 155 -8.10 -10.19 -5.49
N PRO A 156 -9.34 -10.67 -5.66
CA PRO A 156 -10.00 -11.61 -4.74
C PRO A 156 -9.21 -12.90 -4.43
N HIS A 157 -8.31 -13.35 -5.31
CA HIS A 157 -7.42 -14.50 -5.02
C HIS A 157 -6.37 -14.18 -3.96
N ASN A 158 -6.02 -12.91 -3.81
CA ASN A 158 -5.00 -12.43 -2.88
C ASN A 158 -5.59 -11.79 -1.62
N ALA A 159 -6.93 -11.78 -1.46
CA ALA A 159 -7.60 -11.07 -0.38
C ALA A 159 -7.14 -11.53 1.01
N ALA A 160 -6.78 -12.80 1.19
CA ALA A 160 -6.24 -13.31 2.46
C ALA A 160 -4.90 -12.66 2.88
N ALA A 161 -4.13 -12.13 1.94
CA ALA A 161 -2.88 -11.41 2.21
C ALA A 161 -3.08 -9.91 2.45
N TYR A 162 -4.32 -9.40 2.28
CA TYR A 162 -4.62 -7.98 2.44
C TYR A 162 -4.75 -7.60 3.91
N ASN A 163 -3.91 -6.68 4.34
CA ASN A 163 -3.90 -6.13 5.70
C ASN A 163 -3.59 -4.64 5.63
N ASP A 164 -3.57 -3.96 6.77
CA ASP A 164 -3.39 -2.50 6.83
C ASP A 164 -2.07 -2.05 6.22
N TYR A 165 -1.00 -2.83 6.38
CA TYR A 165 0.28 -2.54 5.75
C TYR A 165 0.20 -2.58 4.21
N ILE A 166 -0.45 -3.61 3.65
CA ILE A 166 -0.68 -3.72 2.21
C ILE A 166 -1.59 -2.60 1.71
N GLU A 167 -2.60 -2.21 2.49
CA GLU A 167 -3.50 -1.11 2.16
C GLU A 167 -2.75 0.23 2.08
N GLU A 168 -1.85 0.53 3.01
CA GLU A 168 -1.03 1.74 2.94
C GLU A 168 -0.06 1.70 1.75
N SER A 169 0.57 0.56 1.49
CA SER A 169 1.40 0.37 0.30
C SER A 169 0.61 0.60 -1.00
N LEU A 170 -0.64 0.12 -1.05
CA LEU A 170 -1.56 0.35 -2.14
C LEU A 170 -1.86 1.85 -2.27
N LYS A 171 -2.23 2.54 -1.19
CA LYS A 171 -2.48 3.99 -1.20
C LYS A 171 -1.29 4.78 -1.75
N ILE A 172 -0.06 4.42 -1.36
CA ILE A 172 1.17 5.02 -1.90
C ILE A 172 1.27 4.76 -3.41
N ALA A 173 1.12 3.52 -3.87
CA ALA A 173 1.17 3.20 -5.31
C ALA A 173 0.10 3.97 -6.10
N LEU A 174 -1.10 4.17 -5.53
CA LEU A 174 -2.18 4.94 -6.15
C LEU A 174 -1.87 6.43 -6.32
N THR A 175 -0.90 6.98 -5.60
CA THR A 175 -0.45 8.38 -5.78
C THR A 175 0.43 8.58 -7.01
N TYR A 176 0.90 7.49 -7.65
CA TYR A 176 1.81 7.61 -8.78
C TYR A 176 1.16 8.32 -9.98
N PRO A 177 1.81 9.32 -10.62
CA PRO A 177 1.17 10.20 -11.60
C PRO A 177 0.53 9.50 -12.81
N LYS A 178 1.01 8.31 -13.18
CA LYS A 178 0.46 7.52 -14.30
C LYS A 178 -0.58 6.48 -13.88
N VAL A 179 -0.91 6.39 -12.59
CA VAL A 179 -2.01 5.55 -12.11
C VAL A 179 -3.35 6.24 -12.37
N ARG A 180 -4.30 5.50 -12.96
CA ARG A 180 -5.60 6.01 -13.41
C ARG A 180 -6.80 5.32 -12.76
N ALA A 181 -6.59 4.16 -12.14
CA ALA A 181 -7.66 3.42 -11.50
C ALA A 181 -7.17 2.62 -10.27
N LEU A 182 -8.11 2.37 -9.35
CA LEU A 182 -7.96 1.34 -8.31
C LEU A 182 -8.52 0.02 -8.86
N GLY A 183 -7.67 -0.98 -8.98
CA GLY A 183 -8.05 -2.29 -9.52
C GLY A 183 -6.84 -3.09 -9.94
N GLU A 184 -6.92 -4.41 -9.99
CA GLU A 184 -8.16 -5.19 -10.03
C GLU A 184 -8.67 -5.58 -8.63
N ILE A 185 -9.94 -5.25 -8.34
CA ILE A 185 -10.64 -5.55 -7.08
C ILE A 185 -11.97 -6.23 -7.37
N GLY A 186 -12.57 -6.95 -6.43
CA GLY A 186 -13.90 -7.52 -6.61
C GLY A 186 -14.05 -8.91 -6.00
N LEU A 187 -14.85 -9.76 -6.64
CA LEU A 187 -15.19 -11.10 -6.14
C LEU A 187 -14.98 -12.18 -7.22
N ASP A 188 -14.45 -13.33 -6.80
CA ASP A 188 -14.29 -14.52 -7.62
C ASP A 188 -14.73 -15.75 -6.82
N TYR A 189 -15.90 -16.29 -7.17
CA TYR A 189 -16.47 -17.50 -6.56
C TYR A 189 -16.17 -18.77 -7.36
N SER A 190 -15.34 -18.68 -8.40
CA SER A 190 -14.97 -19.85 -9.17
C SER A 190 -14.14 -20.82 -8.32
N ASN A 191 -14.19 -22.10 -8.66
CA ASN A 191 -13.46 -23.17 -7.95
C ASN A 191 -11.93 -22.99 -7.93
N ARG A 192 -11.41 -22.05 -8.73
CA ARG A 192 -10.00 -21.69 -8.81
C ARG A 192 -9.56 -20.76 -7.67
N ASN A 193 -10.48 -20.00 -7.08
CA ASN A 193 -10.18 -19.15 -5.93
C ASN A 193 -10.37 -19.94 -4.62
N LYS A 194 -9.34 -19.98 -3.78
CA LYS A 194 -9.39 -20.64 -2.46
C LYS A 194 -9.62 -19.67 -1.30
N CYS A 195 -9.67 -18.37 -1.56
CA CYS A 195 -9.94 -17.39 -0.52
C CYS A 195 -11.44 -17.43 -0.10
N PRO A 196 -11.75 -17.55 1.20
CA PRO A 196 -13.13 -17.51 1.71
C PRO A 196 -13.89 -16.26 1.27
N LYS A 197 -15.20 -16.41 1.00
CA LYS A 197 -16.04 -15.33 0.47
C LYS A 197 -16.09 -14.13 1.41
N GLU A 198 -16.13 -14.39 2.72
CA GLU A 198 -16.20 -13.38 3.78
C GLU A 198 -14.94 -12.50 3.77
N ILE A 199 -13.77 -13.10 3.50
CA ILE A 199 -12.51 -12.37 3.37
C ILE A 199 -12.50 -11.54 2.08
N GLN A 200 -12.94 -12.12 0.95
CA GLN A 200 -13.07 -11.37 -0.31
C GLN A 200 -13.98 -10.14 -0.13
N HIS A 201 -15.12 -10.31 0.53
CA HIS A 201 -16.08 -9.25 0.86
C HIS A 201 -15.46 -8.15 1.69
N LYS A 202 -14.78 -8.50 2.80
CA LYS A 202 -14.11 -7.53 3.68
C LYS A 202 -13.10 -6.70 2.91
N VAL A 203 -12.26 -7.34 2.10
CA VAL A 203 -11.19 -6.69 1.32
C VAL A 203 -11.75 -5.86 0.18
N PHE A 204 -12.82 -6.33 -0.49
CA PHE A 204 -13.46 -5.55 -1.54
C PHE A 204 -14.06 -4.25 -0.99
N ARG A 205 -14.77 -4.31 0.15
CA ARG A 205 -15.30 -3.13 0.85
C ARG A 205 -14.21 -2.15 1.27
N ARG A 206 -13.12 -2.63 1.87
CA ARG A 206 -11.95 -1.79 2.23
C ARG A 206 -11.41 -1.01 1.04
N GLN A 207 -11.25 -1.69 -0.11
CA GLN A 207 -10.74 -1.04 -1.31
C GLN A 207 -11.76 -0.07 -1.93
N LEU A 208 -13.05 -0.40 -1.94
CA LEU A 208 -14.09 0.53 -2.39
C LEU A 208 -14.14 1.81 -1.54
N LYS A 209 -13.84 1.72 -0.24
CA LYS A 209 -13.69 2.89 0.61
C LYS A 209 -12.55 3.80 0.12
N ILE A 210 -11.41 3.25 -0.28
CA ILE A 210 -10.30 4.00 -0.89
C ILE A 210 -10.76 4.67 -2.20
N ALA A 211 -11.49 3.96 -3.05
CA ALA A 211 -12.04 4.53 -4.29
C ALA A 211 -12.98 5.71 -4.02
N TYR A 212 -13.87 5.56 -3.03
CA TYR A 212 -14.76 6.63 -2.59
C TYR A 212 -13.99 7.86 -2.09
N ASP A 213 -13.00 7.65 -1.21
CA ASP A 213 -12.22 8.73 -0.59
C ASP A 213 -11.31 9.45 -1.59
N THR A 214 -10.76 8.75 -2.57
CA THR A 214 -9.85 9.31 -3.59
C THR A 214 -10.56 9.74 -4.87
N GLY A 215 -11.80 9.30 -5.07
CA GLY A 215 -12.59 9.37 -6.31
C GLY A 215 -11.98 8.63 -7.51
N LEU A 216 -11.00 7.75 -7.30
CA LEU A 216 -10.37 6.98 -8.38
C LEU A 216 -11.37 6.00 -8.98
N ARG A 217 -11.46 5.97 -10.32
CA ARG A 217 -12.25 4.95 -11.03
C ARG A 217 -11.76 3.55 -10.65
N VAL A 218 -12.65 2.57 -10.73
CA VAL A 218 -12.33 1.21 -10.30
C VAL A 218 -12.34 0.22 -11.45
N VAL A 219 -11.43 -0.77 -11.41
CA VAL A 219 -11.45 -1.96 -12.28
C VAL A 219 -11.94 -3.14 -11.45
N ILE A 220 -13.12 -3.65 -11.82
CA ILE A 220 -13.86 -4.67 -11.10
C ILE A 220 -13.69 -6.04 -11.77
N HIS A 221 -13.17 -7.00 -11.02
CA HIS A 221 -13.29 -8.42 -11.32
C HIS A 221 -14.58 -8.97 -10.73
N CYS A 222 -15.35 -9.68 -11.55
CA CYS A 222 -16.55 -10.34 -11.09
C CYS A 222 -16.70 -11.67 -11.81
N ARG A 223 -16.54 -12.77 -11.06
CA ARG A 223 -16.72 -14.13 -11.57
C ARG A 223 -17.62 -14.94 -10.65
N ASP A 224 -18.69 -15.49 -11.21
CA ASP A 224 -19.71 -16.28 -10.50
C ASP A 224 -20.31 -15.56 -9.27
N ALA A 225 -20.22 -14.22 -9.24
CA ALA A 225 -20.49 -13.39 -8.05
C ALA A 225 -21.30 -12.12 -8.35
N ASN A 226 -21.96 -12.02 -9.51
CA ASN A 226 -22.62 -10.78 -9.97
C ASN A 226 -23.58 -10.16 -8.94
N LYS A 227 -24.39 -10.97 -8.26
CA LYS A 227 -25.36 -10.49 -7.26
C LYS A 227 -24.65 -9.74 -6.13
N ASP A 228 -23.61 -10.35 -5.56
CA ASP A 228 -22.89 -9.79 -4.41
C ASP A 228 -22.02 -8.61 -4.82
N CYS A 229 -21.37 -8.67 -6.00
CA CYS A 229 -20.64 -7.53 -6.54
C CYS A 229 -21.54 -6.30 -6.70
N ILE A 230 -22.72 -6.47 -7.31
CA ILE A 230 -23.68 -5.37 -7.49
C ILE A 230 -24.14 -4.82 -6.12
N ASN A 231 -24.46 -5.69 -5.17
CA ASN A 231 -24.91 -5.28 -3.85
C ASN A 231 -23.83 -4.46 -3.12
N ILE A 232 -22.60 -4.97 -3.07
CA ILE A 232 -21.48 -4.28 -2.42
C ILE A 232 -21.17 -2.95 -3.11
N LEU A 233 -21.16 -2.89 -4.45
CA LEU A 233 -20.91 -1.64 -5.16
C LEU A 233 -21.97 -0.57 -4.82
N ARG A 234 -23.24 -0.96 -4.65
CA ARG A 234 -24.32 -0.04 -4.25
C ARG A 234 -24.19 0.49 -2.82
N GLU A 235 -23.47 -0.21 -1.95
CA GLU A 235 -23.20 0.25 -0.58
C GLU A 235 -22.19 1.43 -0.57
N PHE A 236 -21.25 1.46 -1.52
CA PHE A 236 -20.12 2.39 -1.50
C PHE A 236 -20.12 3.45 -2.60
N LEU A 237 -20.61 3.11 -3.80
CA LEU A 237 -20.46 3.95 -4.99
C LEU A 237 -21.82 4.51 -5.43
N PRO A 238 -21.86 5.80 -5.84
CA PRO A 238 -23.07 6.38 -6.41
C PRO A 238 -23.42 5.71 -7.74
N LYS A 239 -24.70 5.82 -8.14
CA LYS A 239 -25.22 5.12 -9.33
C LYS A 239 -24.51 5.52 -10.63
N ASP A 240 -24.09 6.77 -10.73
CA ASP A 240 -23.38 7.37 -11.86
C ASP A 240 -21.85 7.24 -11.75
N TYR A 241 -21.33 6.43 -10.82
CA TYR A 241 -19.90 6.16 -10.75
C TYR A 241 -19.39 5.48 -12.02
N ILE A 242 -18.24 5.95 -12.52
CA ILE A 242 -17.59 5.38 -13.70
C ILE A 242 -16.66 4.25 -13.24
N PHE A 243 -16.87 3.05 -13.77
CA PHE A 243 -15.99 1.92 -13.52
C PHE A 243 -15.91 0.96 -14.69
N HIS A 244 -14.82 0.20 -14.74
CA HIS A 244 -14.56 -0.85 -15.70
C HIS A 244 -14.90 -2.21 -15.09
N LEU A 245 -15.86 -2.92 -15.66
CA LEU A 245 -16.13 -4.33 -15.39
C LEU A 245 -15.28 -5.18 -16.33
N HIS A 246 -14.17 -5.67 -15.80
CA HIS A 246 -13.13 -6.38 -16.54
C HIS A 246 -13.57 -7.82 -16.89
N CYS A 247 -13.11 -8.29 -18.05
CA CYS A 247 -13.20 -9.67 -18.53
C CYS A 247 -14.60 -10.26 -18.41
N PHE A 248 -15.59 -9.57 -19.01
CA PHE A 248 -16.97 -9.99 -18.90
C PHE A 248 -17.25 -11.24 -19.74
N THR A 249 -17.55 -12.34 -19.06
CA THR A 249 -17.82 -13.65 -19.68
C THR A 249 -19.20 -14.22 -19.38
N ASP A 250 -20.03 -13.47 -18.66
CA ASP A 250 -21.38 -13.89 -18.28
C ASP A 250 -22.40 -13.64 -19.41
N SER A 251 -23.66 -14.02 -19.17
CA SER A 251 -24.78 -13.87 -20.10
C SER A 251 -25.19 -12.42 -20.34
N TRP A 252 -25.89 -12.19 -21.47
CA TRP A 252 -26.52 -10.91 -21.78
C TRP A 252 -27.48 -10.43 -20.68
N HIS A 253 -28.19 -11.36 -20.01
CA HIS A 253 -29.06 -11.04 -18.87
C HIS A 253 -28.31 -10.28 -17.78
N TRP A 254 -27.11 -10.75 -17.40
CA TRP A 254 -26.30 -10.07 -16.41
C TRP A 254 -25.74 -8.75 -16.94
N ALA A 255 -25.29 -8.68 -18.20
CA ALA A 255 -24.83 -7.42 -18.81
C ALA A 255 -25.93 -6.34 -18.77
N GLN A 256 -27.18 -6.70 -19.10
CA GLN A 256 -28.33 -5.78 -18.99
C GLN A 256 -28.56 -5.30 -17.56
N LYS A 257 -28.43 -6.20 -16.58
CA LYS A 257 -28.58 -5.85 -15.17
C LYS A 257 -27.49 -4.90 -14.69
N TRP A 258 -26.24 -5.10 -15.12
CA TRP A 258 -25.13 -4.16 -14.87
C TRP A 258 -25.44 -2.79 -15.47
N LEU A 259 -25.78 -2.71 -16.76
CA LEU A 259 -26.09 -1.45 -17.45
C LEU A 259 -27.29 -0.70 -16.83
N LYS A 260 -28.34 -1.44 -16.43
CA LYS A 260 -29.52 -0.86 -15.77
C LYS A 260 -29.20 -0.33 -14.38
N THR A 261 -28.34 -1.02 -13.65
CA THR A 261 -27.98 -0.65 -12.28
C THR A 261 -27.00 0.50 -12.27
N PHE A 262 -26.01 0.49 -13.16
CA PHE A 262 -24.92 1.46 -13.24
C PHE A 262 -24.84 2.04 -14.66
N PRO A 263 -25.47 3.20 -14.93
CA PRO A 263 -25.50 3.80 -16.26
C PRO A 263 -24.13 4.25 -16.80
N ASN A 264 -23.08 4.23 -15.99
CA ASN A 264 -21.72 4.61 -16.38
C ASN A 264 -20.72 3.43 -16.25
N VAL A 265 -21.21 2.19 -16.22
CA VAL A 265 -20.35 0.99 -16.29
C VAL A 265 -19.80 0.80 -17.69
N TYR A 266 -18.51 0.54 -17.80
CA TYR A 266 -17.87 0.10 -19.03
C TYR A 266 -17.55 -1.39 -18.93
N ILE A 267 -17.86 -2.16 -19.97
CA ILE A 267 -17.72 -3.61 -20.00
C ILE A 267 -16.56 -4.00 -20.93
N GLY A 268 -15.55 -4.65 -20.34
CA GLY A 268 -14.40 -5.17 -21.05
C GLY A 268 -14.71 -6.49 -21.77
N ILE A 269 -14.31 -6.57 -23.04
CA ILE A 269 -14.35 -7.81 -23.83
C ILE A 269 -12.93 -8.19 -24.21
N THR A 270 -12.53 -9.42 -23.87
CA THR A 270 -11.20 -9.95 -24.15
C THR A 270 -11.11 -10.68 -25.49
N ASN A 271 -9.89 -11.11 -25.84
CA ASN A 271 -9.62 -12.03 -26.96
C ASN A 271 -10.41 -13.35 -26.90
N LEU A 272 -11.05 -13.68 -25.78
CA LEU A 272 -11.98 -14.81 -25.70
C LEU A 272 -13.09 -14.73 -26.76
N VAL A 273 -13.49 -13.52 -27.18
CA VAL A 273 -14.48 -13.32 -28.25
C VAL A 273 -14.05 -13.95 -29.58
N THR A 274 -12.75 -14.18 -29.81
CA THR A 274 -12.25 -14.81 -31.04
C THR A 274 -12.45 -16.33 -31.08
N TYR A 275 -12.84 -16.94 -29.97
CA TYR A 275 -13.04 -18.39 -29.87
C TYR A 275 -14.50 -18.75 -30.18
N LYS A 276 -14.69 -19.75 -31.05
CA LYS A 276 -16.03 -20.25 -31.43
C LYS A 276 -16.85 -20.75 -30.24
N SER A 277 -16.20 -21.21 -29.17
CA SER A 277 -16.84 -21.72 -27.95
C SER A 277 -17.40 -20.61 -27.04
N ALA A 278 -16.98 -19.35 -27.22
CA ALA A 278 -17.34 -18.24 -26.34
C ALA A 278 -18.73 -17.64 -26.67
N LYS A 279 -19.77 -18.50 -26.69
CA LYS A 279 -21.13 -18.14 -27.14
C LYS A 279 -21.74 -16.97 -26.34
N LEU A 280 -21.57 -16.96 -25.02
CA LEU A 280 -22.06 -15.86 -24.16
C LEU A 280 -21.35 -14.54 -24.49
N THR A 281 -20.02 -14.58 -24.61
CA THR A 281 -19.23 -13.41 -25.01
C THR A 281 -19.63 -12.89 -26.39
N HIS A 282 -19.92 -13.77 -27.36
CA HIS A 282 -20.44 -13.35 -28.68
C HIS A 282 -21.80 -12.67 -28.57
N GLU A 283 -22.72 -13.21 -27.77
CA GLU A 283 -24.04 -12.63 -27.56
C GLU A 283 -23.93 -11.23 -26.96
N VAL A 284 -23.15 -11.08 -25.91
CA VAL A 284 -22.89 -9.81 -25.22
C VAL A 284 -22.22 -8.81 -26.17
N ALA A 285 -21.19 -9.25 -26.88
CA ALA A 285 -20.45 -8.45 -27.85
C ALA A 285 -21.33 -7.96 -29.01
N LYS A 286 -22.44 -8.63 -29.37
CA LYS A 286 -23.40 -8.15 -30.37
C LYS A 286 -24.34 -7.07 -29.82
N LYS A 287 -24.70 -7.15 -28.54
CA LYS A 287 -25.84 -6.40 -27.97
C LYS A 287 -25.45 -5.20 -27.10
N ILE A 288 -24.26 -5.18 -26.49
CA ILE A 288 -23.82 -4.07 -25.63
C ILE A 288 -23.81 -2.74 -26.43
N PRO A 289 -24.29 -1.62 -25.89
CA PRO A 289 -24.13 -0.32 -26.55
C PRO A 289 -22.64 0.04 -26.75
N LEU A 290 -22.24 0.51 -27.95
CA LEU A 290 -20.83 0.78 -28.26
C LEU A 290 -20.17 1.79 -27.31
N ASN A 291 -20.95 2.73 -26.76
CA ASN A 291 -20.51 3.71 -25.76
C ASN A 291 -20.28 3.14 -24.34
N HIS A 292 -20.46 1.83 -24.14
CA HIS A 292 -20.16 1.11 -22.91
C HIS A 292 -19.08 0.02 -23.10
N LEU A 293 -18.55 -0.14 -24.31
CA LEU A 293 -17.64 -1.22 -24.65
C LEU A 293 -16.18 -0.79 -24.45
N LEU A 294 -15.36 -1.67 -23.87
CA LEU A 294 -13.90 -1.55 -23.82
C LEU A 294 -13.21 -2.74 -24.48
N LEU A 295 -12.03 -2.51 -25.07
CA LEU A 295 -11.18 -3.54 -25.65
C LEU A 295 -10.07 -3.89 -24.68
N GLU A 296 -9.91 -5.18 -24.41
CA GLU A 296 -8.87 -5.66 -23.53
C GLU A 296 -8.23 -6.94 -24.04
N THR A 297 -6.97 -7.17 -23.69
CA THR A 297 -6.33 -8.46 -23.96
C THR A 297 -6.41 -9.40 -22.77
N ASP A 298 -6.39 -8.85 -21.56
CA ASP A 298 -6.06 -9.58 -20.33
C ASP A 298 -4.71 -10.31 -20.48
N ALA A 299 -3.73 -9.70 -21.18
CA ALA A 299 -2.44 -10.34 -21.41
C ALA A 299 -1.75 -10.67 -20.08
N PRO A 300 -1.10 -11.85 -19.94
CA PRO A 300 -0.71 -12.80 -20.99
C PRO A 300 -1.77 -13.86 -21.37
N TYR A 301 -3.01 -13.73 -20.93
CA TYR A 301 -4.10 -14.69 -21.15
C TYR A 301 -4.82 -14.47 -22.50
N PHE A 302 -5.60 -15.45 -22.94
CA PHE A 302 -6.41 -15.38 -24.17
C PHE A 302 -5.62 -14.99 -25.43
N VAL A 303 -4.77 -15.89 -25.93
CA VAL A 303 -4.15 -15.72 -27.26
C VAL A 303 -5.25 -15.74 -28.34
N PRO A 304 -5.38 -14.73 -29.22
CA PRO A 304 -6.42 -14.72 -30.25
C PRO A 304 -6.43 -15.99 -31.11
N ARG A 305 -7.60 -16.51 -31.47
CA ARG A 305 -7.69 -17.79 -32.18
C ARG A 305 -7.00 -17.81 -33.55
N LYS A 306 -6.94 -16.66 -34.24
CA LYS A 306 -6.40 -16.53 -35.60
C LYS A 306 -4.89 -16.20 -35.65
N VAL A 307 -4.20 -16.11 -34.51
CA VAL A 307 -2.74 -15.95 -34.53
C VAL A 307 -2.02 -17.31 -34.60
N SER A 308 -0.75 -17.28 -35.03
CA SER A 308 0.08 -18.48 -35.16
C SER A 308 0.10 -19.29 -33.86
N LYS A 309 -0.01 -20.61 -33.96
CA LYS A 309 0.09 -21.55 -32.83
C LYS A 309 1.44 -21.46 -32.09
N ARG A 310 2.46 -20.88 -32.71
CA ARG A 310 3.78 -20.62 -32.08
C ARG A 310 3.71 -19.49 -31.04
N VAL A 311 2.71 -18.61 -31.12
CA VAL A 311 2.49 -17.56 -30.12
C VAL A 311 1.84 -18.16 -28.89
N ARG A 312 2.61 -18.23 -27.80
CA ARG A 312 2.17 -18.86 -26.54
C ARG A 312 1.44 -17.93 -25.59
N TRP A 313 1.71 -16.62 -25.67
CA TRP A 313 1.20 -15.61 -24.75
C TRP A 313 0.64 -14.45 -25.55
N SER A 314 -0.48 -13.88 -25.09
CA SER A 314 -1.00 -12.64 -25.67
C SER A 314 -0.18 -11.45 -25.16
N HIS A 315 -0.33 -10.31 -25.83
CA HIS A 315 0.24 -9.04 -25.43
C HIS A 315 -0.71 -7.91 -25.84
N PRO A 316 -0.54 -6.68 -25.32
CA PRO A 316 -1.54 -5.61 -25.49
C PRO A 316 -1.91 -5.24 -26.94
N GLY A 317 -0.95 -5.32 -27.86
CA GLY A 317 -1.17 -5.09 -29.29
C GLY A 317 -2.21 -6.03 -29.93
N MET A 318 -2.54 -7.15 -29.28
CA MET A 318 -3.52 -8.10 -29.78
C MET A 318 -4.98 -7.69 -29.56
N ALA A 319 -5.27 -6.60 -28.82
CA ALA A 319 -6.65 -6.13 -28.63
C ALA A 319 -7.34 -5.74 -29.96
N ILE A 320 -6.57 -5.50 -31.03
CA ILE A 320 -7.12 -5.31 -32.38
C ILE A 320 -7.95 -6.50 -32.86
N HIS A 321 -7.63 -7.73 -32.43
CA HIS A 321 -8.39 -8.92 -32.78
C HIS A 321 -9.76 -8.94 -32.10
N VAL A 322 -9.88 -8.37 -30.90
CA VAL A 322 -11.17 -8.14 -30.25
C VAL A 322 -12.01 -7.19 -31.10
N ALA A 323 -11.44 -6.04 -31.47
CA ALA A 323 -12.15 -5.04 -32.28
C ALA A 323 -12.65 -5.62 -33.61
N ALA A 324 -11.79 -6.33 -34.34
CA ALA A 324 -12.13 -6.98 -35.60
C ALA A 324 -13.24 -8.03 -35.45
N GLN A 325 -13.20 -8.82 -34.38
CA GLN A 325 -14.22 -9.82 -34.11
C GLN A 325 -15.56 -9.17 -33.74
N ILE A 326 -15.56 -8.08 -32.97
CA ILE A 326 -16.78 -7.34 -32.63
C ILE A 326 -17.39 -6.68 -33.87
N ALA A 327 -16.55 -6.06 -34.72
CA ALA A 327 -16.97 -5.49 -36.00
C ALA A 327 -17.67 -6.54 -36.88
N ALA A 328 -17.05 -7.72 -37.03
CA ALA A 328 -17.63 -8.84 -37.77
C ALA A 328 -18.93 -9.36 -37.16
N LEU A 329 -19.03 -9.46 -35.82
CA LEU A 329 -20.25 -9.92 -35.15
C LEU A 329 -21.43 -8.94 -35.28
N ARG A 330 -21.14 -7.64 -35.43
CA ARG A 330 -22.13 -6.56 -35.52
C ARG A 330 -22.41 -6.07 -36.93
N ASN A 331 -21.64 -6.51 -37.92
CA ASN A 331 -21.69 -5.99 -39.29
C ASN A 331 -21.48 -4.47 -39.36
N ILE A 332 -20.46 -3.98 -38.65
CA ILE A 332 -20.01 -2.58 -38.66
C ILE A 332 -18.51 -2.52 -39.00
N THR A 333 -17.98 -1.33 -39.25
CA THR A 333 -16.57 -1.17 -39.60
C THR A 333 -15.66 -1.35 -38.38
N LEU A 334 -14.40 -1.75 -38.64
CA LEU A 334 -13.38 -1.85 -37.59
C LEU A 334 -13.10 -0.48 -36.98
N GLU A 335 -13.07 0.56 -37.82
CA GLU A 335 -12.84 1.95 -37.47
C GLU A 335 -13.90 2.46 -36.49
N GLU A 336 -15.16 2.08 -36.67
CA GLU A 336 -16.25 2.46 -35.76
C GLU A 336 -16.05 1.85 -34.37
N VAL A 337 -15.68 0.56 -34.29
CA VAL A 337 -15.37 -0.09 -33.01
C VAL A 337 -14.18 0.57 -32.33
N ILE A 338 -13.11 0.84 -33.08
CA ILE A 338 -11.90 1.52 -32.57
C ILE A 338 -12.25 2.92 -32.06
N TYR A 339 -13.04 3.69 -32.80
CA TYR A 339 -13.46 5.04 -32.40
C TYR A 339 -14.16 5.03 -31.04
N TRP A 340 -15.20 4.21 -30.90
CA TRP A 340 -15.99 4.15 -29.67
C TRP A 340 -15.17 3.65 -28.49
N THR A 341 -14.42 2.57 -28.69
CA THR A 341 -13.63 1.97 -27.61
C THR A 341 -12.46 2.85 -27.19
N HIS A 342 -11.81 3.55 -28.13
CA HIS A 342 -10.80 4.57 -27.81
C HIS A 342 -11.41 5.68 -26.96
N LYS A 343 -12.53 6.27 -27.39
CA LYS A 343 -13.24 7.32 -26.65
C LYS A 343 -13.61 6.86 -25.24
N ASN A 344 -14.15 5.65 -25.11
CA ASN A 344 -14.53 5.07 -23.82
C ASN A 344 -13.30 4.86 -22.90
N THR A 345 -12.17 4.37 -23.44
CA THR A 345 -10.94 4.20 -22.67
C THR A 345 -10.36 5.54 -22.22
N ILE A 346 -10.40 6.57 -23.06
CA ILE A 346 -9.98 7.94 -22.67
C ILE A 346 -10.89 8.48 -21.55
N ILE A 347 -12.21 8.27 -21.67
CA ILE A 347 -13.16 8.59 -20.60
C ILE A 347 -12.81 7.79 -19.35
N MET A 348 -12.37 6.53 -19.43
CA MET A 348 -11.93 5.73 -18.27
C MET A 348 -10.58 6.17 -17.70
N LEU A 349 -9.66 6.71 -18.51
CA LEU A 349 -8.33 7.13 -18.08
C LEU A 349 -8.32 8.51 -17.41
N PHE A 350 -9.02 9.50 -17.97
CA PHE A 350 -8.84 10.89 -17.56
C PHE A 350 -10.03 11.43 -16.75
N ARG A 351 -9.76 11.83 -15.50
CA ARG A 351 -10.76 12.31 -14.53
C ARG A 351 -11.17 13.78 -14.73
N ASN A 352 -10.36 14.58 -15.45
CA ASN A 352 -10.53 16.02 -15.58
C ASN A 352 -10.79 16.46 -17.03
N ILE A 353 -11.80 17.33 -17.23
CA ILE A 353 -12.12 17.97 -18.51
C ILE A 353 -10.93 18.75 -19.08
N ARG A 354 -10.06 19.35 -18.24
CA ARG A 354 -8.83 20.01 -18.71
C ARG A 354 -7.85 19.05 -19.39
N CYS A 355 -7.74 17.80 -18.92
CA CYS A 355 -6.90 16.80 -19.57
C CYS A 355 -7.49 16.31 -20.88
N LEU A 356 -8.83 16.16 -20.93
CA LEU A 356 -9.56 15.89 -22.17
C LEU A 356 -9.37 17.03 -23.19
N PHE A 357 -9.35 18.28 -22.73
CA PHE A 357 -9.11 19.49 -23.54
C PHE A 357 -7.69 19.53 -24.13
N PHE A 358 -6.64 19.27 -23.34
CA PHE A 358 -5.27 19.20 -23.86
C PHE A 358 -5.07 18.04 -24.83
N LEU A 359 -5.70 16.89 -24.59
CA LEU A 359 -5.65 15.75 -25.50
C LEU A 359 -6.39 16.06 -26.81
N TYR A 360 -7.57 16.69 -26.72
CA TYR A 360 -8.34 17.17 -27.85
C TYR A 360 -7.54 18.19 -28.69
N LEU A 361 -6.91 19.18 -28.04
CA LEU A 361 -6.01 20.14 -28.71
C LEU A 361 -4.83 19.45 -29.40
N ARG A 362 -4.25 18.40 -28.81
CA ARG A 362 -3.17 17.61 -29.44
C ARG A 362 -3.64 16.87 -30.70
N VAL A 363 -4.84 16.28 -30.65
CA VAL A 363 -5.47 15.61 -31.80
C VAL A 363 -5.82 16.62 -32.90
N CYS A 364 -6.30 17.81 -32.53
CA CYS A 364 -6.57 18.91 -33.47
C CYS A 364 -5.27 19.46 -34.08
N TRP A 365 -4.21 19.67 -33.30
CA TRP A 365 -2.92 20.17 -33.77
C TRP A 365 -2.26 19.27 -34.81
N HIS A 366 -2.29 17.94 -34.60
CA HIS A 366 -1.76 16.99 -35.59
C HIS A 366 -2.58 16.94 -36.89
N SER A 367 -3.88 17.24 -36.79
CA SER A 367 -4.76 17.33 -37.97
C SER A 367 -4.51 18.60 -38.77
N ILE A 368 -4.13 19.70 -38.11
CA ILE A 368 -3.77 20.99 -38.74
C ILE A 368 -2.41 20.89 -39.44
N MET A 369 -1.39 20.28 -38.81
CA MET A 369 -0.06 20.09 -39.41
C MET A 369 -0.07 19.14 -40.63
N SER A 370 -1.12 18.34 -40.79
CA SER A 370 -1.29 17.45 -41.95
C SER A 370 -1.86 18.17 -43.18
N PHE A 371 -2.30 19.43 -43.04
CA PHE A 371 -2.84 20.26 -44.13
C PHE A 371 -1.81 21.21 -44.75
N GLU A 372 -0.64 21.41 -44.13
CA GLU A 372 0.44 22.28 -44.66
C GLU A 372 1.29 21.62 -45.78
N ASN A 373 0.94 20.40 -46.19
CA ASN A 373 1.62 19.67 -47.28
C ASN A 373 0.76 19.52 -48.55
N CYS A 374 -0.15 20.47 -48.82
CA CYS A 374 -0.86 20.55 -50.09
C CYS A 374 -0.29 21.69 -50.95
N ASP A 375 0.10 21.34 -52.17
CA ASP A 375 0.84 22.13 -53.15
C ASP A 375 0.17 23.45 -53.55
N GLU A 376 0.92 24.56 -53.46
CA GLU A 376 0.73 25.79 -54.27
C GLU A 376 2.08 26.55 -54.47
N PRO A 377 2.22 27.39 -55.53
CA PRO A 377 3.49 27.57 -56.24
C PRO A 377 4.44 28.66 -55.68
N ASN A 378 5.64 28.19 -55.33
CA ASN A 378 6.98 28.66 -55.75
C ASN A 378 7.39 30.15 -55.85
N ASN A 379 6.83 31.08 -55.08
CA ASN A 379 7.45 32.42 -54.95
C ASN A 379 7.65 32.97 -53.52
N GLN A 380 7.37 32.19 -52.47
CA GLN A 380 7.64 32.59 -51.07
C GLN A 380 8.71 31.74 -50.36
N LYS A 381 9.56 31.01 -51.11
CA LYS A 381 10.68 30.25 -50.53
C LYS A 381 11.96 31.08 -50.29
N LYS A 382 12.03 32.34 -50.74
CA LYS A 382 13.21 33.21 -50.55
C LYS A 382 13.16 34.11 -49.31
N GLU A 383 11.99 34.46 -48.78
CA GLU A 383 11.90 35.27 -47.55
C GLU A 383 11.98 34.43 -46.25
N LEU A 384 11.52 33.17 -46.27
CA LEU A 384 11.64 32.26 -45.13
C LEU A 384 13.07 31.72 -44.90
N ALA A 385 13.96 31.84 -45.89
CA ALA A 385 15.37 31.48 -45.75
C ALA A 385 16.19 32.57 -45.01
N VAL A 386 15.75 33.83 -45.06
CA VAL A 386 16.42 34.96 -44.38
C VAL A 386 16.00 35.06 -42.90
N LEU A 387 14.80 34.58 -42.55
CA LEU A 387 14.35 34.50 -41.16
C LEU A 387 14.96 33.30 -40.41
N ARG A 388 15.27 32.19 -41.10
CA ARG A 388 15.97 31.03 -40.49
C ARG A 388 17.45 31.26 -40.18
N SER A 389 18.09 32.26 -40.78
CA SER A 389 19.48 32.60 -40.46
C SER A 389 19.62 33.55 -39.26
N LYS A 390 18.54 34.18 -38.79
CA LYS A 390 18.58 35.10 -37.63
C LYS A 390 18.14 34.48 -36.30
N GLU A 391 17.46 33.34 -36.29
CA GLU A 391 17.14 32.60 -35.05
C GLU A 391 18.26 31.67 -34.58
N ASN A 392 19.20 31.30 -35.45
CA ASN A 392 20.33 30.42 -35.11
C ASN A 392 21.52 31.14 -34.41
N GLU A 393 21.46 32.47 -34.23
CA GLU A 393 22.48 33.23 -33.48
C GLU A 393 22.04 33.64 -32.05
N GLN A 394 20.81 33.32 -31.63
CA GLN A 394 20.34 33.61 -30.25
C GLN A 394 20.10 32.36 -29.37
N PHE A 395 20.41 31.16 -29.86
CA PHE A 395 20.36 29.92 -29.07
C PHE A 395 21.72 29.20 -29.00
N THR A 396 22.79 29.94 -28.72
CA THR A 396 24.11 29.40 -28.38
C THR A 396 24.72 30.10 -27.14
N SER A 397 24.01 30.11 -26.01
CA SER A 397 24.64 30.30 -24.70
C SER A 397 23.80 29.74 -23.54
N SER A 398 23.97 28.45 -23.23
CA SER A 398 23.98 27.88 -21.86
C SER A 398 23.81 26.36 -21.92
N SER A 399 24.92 25.64 -22.13
CA SER A 399 25.01 24.20 -21.95
C SER A 399 25.85 23.90 -20.69
N LEU A 400 25.27 23.24 -19.69
CA LEU A 400 26.00 22.65 -18.58
C LEU A 400 25.67 21.14 -18.53
N THR A 401 26.53 20.37 -19.19
CA THR A 401 26.60 18.91 -19.14
C THR A 401 27.46 18.48 -17.96
N TRP A 402 26.95 17.58 -17.12
CA TRP A 402 27.76 16.84 -16.14
C TRP A 402 28.25 15.55 -16.78
N LYS A 403 29.57 15.41 -16.95
CA LYS A 403 30.24 14.13 -17.20
C LYS A 403 31.31 13.89 -16.14
N THR A 404 31.29 12.66 -15.67
CA THR A 404 32.19 11.98 -14.73
C THR A 404 33.56 11.75 -15.34
N GLU A 405 34.63 11.93 -14.56
CA GLU A 405 35.91 11.25 -14.71
C GLU A 405 36.64 11.18 -13.35
N SER A 406 37.15 9.99 -13.02
CA SER A 406 38.15 9.71 -11.96
C SER A 406 39.55 10.10 -12.45
N PRO A 407 40.57 10.30 -11.58
CA PRO A 407 41.53 9.19 -11.35
C PRO A 407 42.24 9.17 -9.98
N CYS A 408 42.97 8.07 -9.78
CA CYS A 408 43.77 7.63 -8.63
C CYS A 408 45.13 8.34 -8.42
N SER A 409 45.66 8.08 -7.22
CA SER A 409 47.05 7.83 -6.79
C SER A 409 48.04 8.96 -6.45
N GLU A 410 48.47 8.87 -5.18
CA GLU A 410 49.82 8.95 -4.64
C GLU A 410 50.66 10.25 -4.65
N ARG A 411 51.18 10.49 -3.44
CA ARG A 411 52.52 10.93 -3.03
C ARG A 411 52.76 12.40 -2.63
N ASN A 412 53.18 12.47 -1.37
CA ASN A 412 54.29 13.26 -0.80
C ASN A 412 54.00 14.55 -0.01
N ILE A 413 54.35 14.43 1.27
CA ILE A 413 54.54 15.42 2.35
C ILE A 413 55.72 16.37 2.00
N PRO A 414 55.69 17.65 2.40
CA PRO A 414 56.49 18.12 3.55
C PRO A 414 55.66 18.99 4.53
N LYS A 415 55.81 18.83 5.87
CA LYS A 415 56.66 19.64 6.79
C LYS A 415 56.48 21.16 6.57
N SER A 416 56.23 22.04 7.55
CA SER A 416 56.28 22.03 9.02
C SER A 416 56.04 23.49 9.50
N ILE A 417 55.88 23.69 10.82
CA ILE A 417 56.28 24.89 11.61
C ILE A 417 55.15 25.79 12.20
N HIS A 418 55.02 25.60 13.52
CA HIS A 418 54.87 26.51 14.66
C HIS A 418 53.64 27.43 14.92
N SER A 419 53.20 27.26 16.18
CA SER A 419 52.94 28.27 17.23
C SER A 419 51.50 28.74 17.51
N THR A 420 50.96 28.20 18.61
CA THR A 420 50.12 28.85 19.66
C THR A 420 50.80 30.13 20.22
N PRO A 421 50.18 31.00 21.09
CA PRO A 421 49.04 30.74 22.00
C PRO A 421 48.04 31.91 22.33
N LEU A 422 46.98 31.53 23.08
CA LEU A 422 46.30 32.23 24.22
C LEU A 422 45.60 33.61 24.03
N LEU A 423 44.32 33.69 24.47
CA LEU A 423 43.93 34.32 25.75
C LEU A 423 42.43 34.17 26.11
N ARG A 424 42.19 34.12 27.43
CA ARG A 424 40.96 33.88 28.20
C ARG A 424 40.13 35.15 28.46
N LYS A 425 38.83 34.95 28.76
CA LYS A 425 37.99 35.45 29.89
C LYS A 425 36.56 35.66 29.37
N GLY A 426 35.45 35.31 30.03
CA GLY A 426 35.16 34.94 31.42
C GLY A 426 33.93 35.71 31.91
N ASN A 427 32.91 34.99 32.41
CA ASN A 427 31.86 35.38 33.37
C ASN A 427 30.75 36.38 32.89
N GLU A 428 29.51 36.44 33.39
CA GLU A 428 28.66 35.67 34.33
C GLU A 428 27.22 36.27 34.21
N LEU A 429 26.20 35.49 34.58
CA LEU A 429 24.79 35.85 34.85
C LEU A 429 24.66 36.72 36.13
N PRO A 430 23.56 37.47 36.42
CA PRO A 430 22.33 36.86 36.99
C PRO A 430 20.94 37.61 36.90
N SER A 431 19.88 36.80 36.88
CA SER A 431 18.60 36.79 37.66
C SER A 431 17.72 38.04 38.01
N LYS A 432 16.39 37.80 37.98
CA LYS A 432 15.27 38.14 38.93
C LYS A 432 14.17 39.20 38.57
N SER A 433 12.92 38.68 38.56
CA SER A 433 11.73 39.08 39.39
C SER A 433 10.62 40.05 38.91
N ASN A 434 9.37 39.57 39.12
CA ASN A 434 8.17 40.19 39.74
C ASN A 434 7.12 41.06 38.96
N SER A 435 5.88 40.50 38.94
CA SER A 435 4.62 40.98 39.59
C SER A 435 3.59 41.94 38.92
N ILE A 436 2.33 41.43 38.84
CA ILE A 436 1.03 41.96 39.39
C ILE A 436 0.16 43.00 38.63
N SER A 437 -1.17 42.79 38.80
CA SER A 437 -2.38 43.66 38.68
C SER A 437 -3.10 43.70 37.31
N SER A 438 -4.42 43.54 37.09
CA SER A 438 -5.73 43.53 37.79
C SER A 438 -6.66 44.60 37.18
N LEU A 439 -7.95 44.25 36.95
CA LEU A 439 -9.19 45.07 36.76
C LEU A 439 -10.11 44.39 35.69
N LYS A 440 -11.23 43.70 35.97
CA LYS A 440 -12.56 43.96 36.60
C LYS A 440 -13.55 44.85 35.81
N ARG A 441 -14.78 44.27 35.69
CA ARG A 441 -16.15 44.83 35.45
C ARG A 441 -16.52 45.20 34.01
N SER A 442 -17.75 45.05 33.50
CA SER A 442 -19.10 44.72 34.03
C SER A 442 -20.05 44.44 32.84
N HIS A 443 -20.86 43.38 32.86
CA HIS A 443 -22.34 43.36 32.96
C HIS A 443 -23.15 44.32 32.06
N ALA A 444 -24.01 43.74 31.20
CA ALA A 444 -25.44 44.06 31.11
C ALA A 444 -26.20 42.96 30.32
N VAL A 445 -27.30 42.52 30.89
CA VAL A 445 -28.30 41.57 30.39
C VAL A 445 -29.45 42.37 29.78
N CYS A 446 -30.07 41.88 28.70
CA CYS A 446 -31.51 42.03 28.55
C CYS A 446 -32.12 40.86 27.78
N GLU A 447 -33.16 40.34 28.42
CA GLU A 447 -34.05 39.23 28.07
C GLU A 447 -35.18 39.72 27.13
N ARG A 448 -35.75 38.80 26.33
CA ARG A 448 -37.12 38.24 26.45
C ARG A 448 -37.96 38.13 25.16
N ASP A 449 -38.76 37.05 25.20
CA ASP A 449 -40.08 36.78 24.63
C ASP A 449 -40.25 36.11 23.23
N ASP A 450 -40.33 34.77 23.24
CA ASP A 450 -41.55 33.94 23.13
C ASP A 450 -42.61 34.20 22.03
N LEU A 451 -42.81 33.21 21.14
CA LEU A 451 -43.98 32.29 21.04
C LEU A 451 -44.40 31.87 19.61
N GLN A 452 -44.74 30.57 19.55
CA GLN A 452 -45.74 29.87 18.75
C GLN A 452 -45.37 29.03 17.51
N ASP A 453 -45.97 27.84 17.56
CA ASP A 453 -45.78 26.61 16.81
C ASP A 453 -46.27 26.67 15.36
N GLU A 454 -45.67 25.83 14.49
CA GLU A 454 -46.45 24.88 13.68
C GLU A 454 -45.55 23.82 13.02
N ILE A 455 -45.96 22.56 13.16
CA ILE A 455 -45.31 21.37 12.64
C ILE A 455 -45.76 21.14 11.18
N SER A 456 -44.84 21.12 10.22
CA SER A 456 -45.06 20.38 8.96
C SER A 456 -43.74 19.86 8.35
N PHE A 457 -43.71 18.56 8.08
CA PHE A 457 -42.60 17.83 7.46
C PHE A 457 -42.65 17.98 5.93
N THR A 458 -41.62 18.55 5.30
CA THR A 458 -41.12 18.14 3.97
C THR A 458 -39.63 18.52 3.77
N PRO A 459 -38.78 17.69 3.14
CA PRO A 459 -37.34 17.95 3.00
C PRO A 459 -36.98 18.53 1.63
N ARG A 460 -36.88 19.86 1.51
CA ARG A 460 -36.20 20.52 0.38
C ARG A 460 -35.65 21.87 0.78
N THR A 461 -34.38 21.92 1.19
CA THR A 461 -33.42 23.02 0.89
C THR A 461 -32.15 22.81 1.70
N SER A 462 -31.00 22.57 1.04
CA SER A 462 -29.65 22.97 1.50
C SER A 462 -28.55 22.51 0.53
N ILE A 463 -28.45 23.12 -0.66
CA ILE A 463 -27.24 23.04 -1.51
C ILE A 463 -26.46 24.37 -1.51
N ASN A 464 -27.06 25.48 -1.07
CA ASN A 464 -26.42 26.80 -1.11
C ASN A 464 -25.71 27.24 0.19
N LYS A 465 -25.72 26.43 1.26
CA LYS A 465 -24.97 26.73 2.51
C LYS A 465 -23.62 25.99 2.66
N ILE A 466 -23.27 25.11 1.73
CA ILE A 466 -21.98 24.37 1.76
C ILE A 466 -20.90 25.07 0.91
N GLN A 467 -21.28 25.85 -0.11
CA GLN A 467 -20.33 26.53 -1.00
C GLN A 467 -19.70 27.82 -0.41
N GLN A 468 -20.23 28.37 0.70
CA GLN A 468 -19.62 29.52 1.37
C GLN A 468 -18.65 29.17 2.51
N ARG A 469 -18.48 27.88 2.85
CA ARG A 469 -17.55 27.45 3.92
C ARG A 469 -16.21 26.91 3.44
N ILE A 470 -16.01 26.75 2.13
CA ILE A 470 -14.78 26.18 1.53
C ILE A 470 -13.76 27.27 1.11
N LYS A 471 -14.09 28.57 1.22
CA LYS A 471 -13.20 29.68 0.83
C LYS A 471 -12.42 30.35 1.98
N ARG A 472 -12.36 29.78 3.19
CA ARG A 472 -11.67 30.40 4.35
C ARG A 472 -10.75 29.48 5.18
N PHE A 473 -10.26 28.37 4.62
CA PHE A 473 -9.24 27.55 5.27
C PHE A 473 -8.09 27.24 4.31
N ASN A 474 -7.31 28.28 4.00
CA ASN A 474 -5.89 28.20 3.69
C ASN A 474 -5.27 29.44 4.35
N LEU A 475 -4.19 29.24 5.10
CA LEU A 475 -3.43 30.18 5.96
C LEU A 475 -3.80 30.13 7.46
N ALA A 476 -3.13 29.27 8.23
CA ALA A 476 -2.55 29.57 9.56
C ALA A 476 -1.83 28.34 10.17
N SER A 477 -0.68 28.61 10.77
CA SER A 477 0.24 27.73 11.50
C SER A 477 -0.28 27.26 12.87
N PRO A 478 0.33 26.23 13.51
CA PRO A 478 -0.26 25.56 14.66
C PRO A 478 0.27 26.08 16.00
N GLU A 479 -0.45 26.99 16.66
CA GLU A 479 -0.28 27.28 18.08
C GLU A 479 -1.64 27.57 18.74
N ASN A 480 -1.86 26.96 19.92
CA ASN A 480 -2.94 27.17 20.89
C ASN A 480 -4.35 26.62 20.60
N MET A 481 -4.70 25.49 21.24
CA MET A 481 -5.91 25.38 22.07
C MET A 481 -5.90 24.09 22.91
N ARG A 482 -5.76 24.24 24.24
CA ARG A 482 -6.07 23.23 25.26
C ARG A 482 -7.41 23.57 25.91
N MET A 483 -8.23 22.52 26.06
CA MET A 483 -9.32 22.29 27.02
C MET A 483 -10.58 23.18 27.02
N THR A 484 -11.74 22.52 26.94
CA THR A 484 -12.60 22.25 28.11
C THR A 484 -13.58 21.11 27.80
N SER A 485 -13.80 20.26 28.80
CA SER A 485 -14.78 19.18 28.83
C SER A 485 -15.91 19.54 29.81
N SER A 486 -17.07 18.89 29.64
CA SER A 486 -18.26 18.81 30.51
C SER A 486 -19.53 19.49 29.98
N PHE A 487 -20.70 18.91 30.32
CA PHE A 487 -22.08 19.13 29.87
C PHE A 487 -22.41 18.45 28.52
N LEU A 488 -23.24 17.40 28.40
CA LEU A 488 -24.42 16.97 29.16
C LEU A 488 -24.56 15.43 29.20
N ARG A 489 -25.00 14.93 30.36
CA ARG A 489 -25.54 13.58 30.62
C ARG A 489 -26.92 13.79 31.26
N LYS A 490 -27.86 12.85 31.01
CA LYS A 490 -29.26 12.70 31.50
C LYS A 490 -30.31 13.31 30.53
N SER A 491 -31.41 12.64 30.15
CA SER A 491 -32.12 11.47 30.70
C SER A 491 -33.13 10.84 29.71
N LEU A 492 -33.07 9.50 29.54
CA LEU A 492 -34.11 8.42 29.58
C LEU A 492 -35.63 8.76 29.42
N PRO A 493 -36.46 7.83 28.87
CA PRO A 493 -36.92 6.68 29.68
C PRO A 493 -37.06 5.30 28.99
N SER A 494 -36.92 4.31 29.87
CA SER A 494 -37.20 2.88 29.79
C SER A 494 -38.70 2.55 29.83
N LYS A 495 -39.15 1.54 29.07
CA LYS A 495 -40.12 0.50 29.49
C LYS A 495 -40.39 -0.48 28.34
N LEU A 496 -40.00 -1.75 28.51
CA LEU A 496 -40.77 -2.97 28.23
C LEU A 496 -39.85 -4.20 28.29
N GLU A 497 -39.61 -4.68 29.51
CA GLU A 497 -39.32 -6.09 29.78
C GLU A 497 -40.62 -6.73 30.27
N SER A 498 -40.98 -7.88 29.68
CA SER A 498 -41.50 -9.09 30.34
C SER A 498 -42.36 -9.89 29.37
N ARG A 499 -41.85 -11.01 28.85
CA ARG A 499 -42.65 -12.23 28.61
C ARG A 499 -41.74 -13.46 28.72
N PHE A 500 -41.81 -14.04 29.93
CA PHE A 500 -41.83 -15.47 30.27
C PHE A 500 -40.80 -16.44 29.65
N ASN A 501 -39.85 -16.84 30.49
CA ASN A 501 -39.36 -18.23 30.58
C ASN A 501 -40.40 -19.08 31.35
N SER A 502 -40.66 -20.31 30.91
CA SER A 502 -40.49 -21.53 31.74
C SER A 502 -41.15 -22.78 31.11
N SER A 503 -40.38 -23.86 31.02
CA SER A 503 -40.77 -25.24 31.37
C SER A 503 -39.46 -26.07 31.35
N TYR A 504 -38.80 -26.34 32.49
CA TYR A 504 -39.00 -27.47 33.43
C TYR A 504 -38.86 -28.84 32.72
N GLU A 505 -38.18 -29.88 33.20
CA GLU A 505 -37.22 -30.14 34.28
C GLU A 505 -36.73 -31.61 34.11
N ASP A 506 -35.75 -32.00 34.91
CA ASP A 506 -35.00 -33.27 35.03
C ASP A 506 -35.76 -34.60 35.02
N ILE A 507 -35.09 -35.66 34.53
CA ILE A 507 -35.15 -37.03 35.10
C ILE A 507 -33.76 -37.67 35.12
N SER A 508 -33.29 -38.00 36.32
CA SER A 508 -32.16 -38.91 36.61
C SER A 508 -32.68 -40.28 37.06
N ASN A 509 -32.15 -41.40 36.53
CA ASN A 509 -31.53 -42.49 37.32
C ASN A 509 -31.25 -43.79 36.53
N ASN A 510 -30.08 -44.37 36.89
CA ASN A 510 -29.70 -45.79 36.99
C ASN A 510 -29.59 -46.71 35.75
N GLY A 511 -28.44 -47.40 35.66
CA GLY A 511 -28.27 -48.61 34.84
C GLY A 511 -26.81 -48.99 34.57
N SER A 512 -26.27 -49.88 35.40
CA SER A 512 -24.90 -50.42 35.40
C SER A 512 -24.53 -51.33 34.22
N SER A 513 -23.23 -51.28 33.85
CA SER A 513 -22.35 -52.38 33.41
C SER A 513 -22.78 -53.32 32.25
N GLN A 514 -21.96 -53.40 31.18
CA GLN A 514 -21.25 -54.64 30.79
C GLN A 514 -20.26 -54.45 29.63
N ARG A 515 -19.20 -55.27 29.70
CA ARG A 515 -18.01 -55.40 28.84
C ARG A 515 -18.32 -55.87 27.41
N ARG A 516 -17.40 -55.59 26.46
CA ARG A 516 -16.73 -56.52 25.50
C ARG A 516 -15.93 -55.69 24.47
N LYS A 517 -14.59 -55.75 24.46
CA LYS A 517 -13.66 -56.72 23.81
C LYS A 517 -13.75 -56.79 22.28
N SER A 518 -12.55 -56.80 21.71
CA SER A 518 -12.07 -56.51 20.36
C SER A 518 -11.91 -57.73 19.41
N PHE A 519 -11.68 -57.41 18.12
CA PHE A 519 -11.06 -58.18 17.00
C PHE A 519 -11.91 -59.24 16.25
N PRO A 520 -11.46 -59.76 15.08
CA PRO A 520 -10.84 -59.15 13.87
C PRO A 520 -11.44 -59.69 12.54
N CYS A 521 -11.07 -59.17 11.36
CA CYS A 521 -11.10 -59.98 10.13
C CYS A 521 -10.16 -59.48 9.00
N THR A 522 -9.82 -60.39 8.10
CA THR A 522 -8.55 -60.54 7.38
C THR A 522 -8.69 -60.63 5.84
N LYS A 523 -7.60 -60.26 5.14
CA LYS A 523 -7.04 -60.79 3.85
C LYS A 523 -7.64 -60.40 2.46
N SER A 524 -6.85 -59.62 1.69
CA SER A 524 -6.15 -59.88 0.37
C SER A 524 -6.82 -60.75 -0.72
N PRO A 525 -6.62 -60.54 -2.06
CA PRO A 525 -5.30 -60.63 -2.74
C PRO A 525 -4.96 -59.76 -4.01
N TYR A 526 -3.63 -59.55 -4.18
CA TYR A 526 -2.72 -59.64 -5.36
C TYR A 526 -2.65 -58.69 -6.59
N HIS A 527 -1.37 -58.34 -6.86
CA HIS A 527 -0.59 -58.13 -8.12
C HIS A 527 -0.16 -56.70 -8.49
N SER A 528 1.03 -56.41 -9.04
CA SER A 528 2.46 -56.79 -8.84
C SER A 528 3.28 -56.12 -9.97
N SER A 529 4.59 -55.86 -9.73
CA SER A 529 5.75 -55.63 -10.64
C SER A 529 6.42 -54.23 -10.48
N SER A 530 7.59 -54.10 -9.81
CA SER A 530 9.01 -54.48 -10.13
C SER A 530 9.67 -53.46 -11.08
N SER A 531 10.95 -53.06 -11.03
CA SER A 531 12.16 -53.36 -10.25
C SER A 531 13.30 -52.50 -10.85
N HIS A 532 14.39 -52.25 -10.10
CA HIS A 532 15.82 -52.30 -10.49
C HIS A 532 16.71 -51.25 -9.82
N SER A 533 17.70 -51.78 -9.10
CA SER A 533 18.88 -51.15 -8.52
C SER A 533 20.05 -51.13 -9.52
N PHE A 534 20.93 -50.12 -9.48
CA PHE A 534 22.31 -50.23 -9.97
C PHE A 534 23.32 -49.40 -9.15
N HIS A 535 24.32 -50.14 -8.67
CA HIS A 535 25.75 -49.91 -8.38
C HIS A 535 26.33 -48.72 -7.57
N ARG A 536 27.23 -49.13 -6.66
CA ARG A 536 28.25 -48.38 -5.91
C ARG A 536 29.43 -48.02 -6.82
N CYS A 537 30.15 -46.95 -6.46
CA CYS A 537 31.62 -46.97 -6.49
C CYS A 537 32.15 -46.20 -5.27
N ALA A 538 33.10 -46.81 -4.59
CA ALA A 538 33.79 -46.32 -3.40
C ALA A 538 35.27 -46.17 -3.74
N THR A 539 35.94 -45.17 -3.16
CA THR A 539 37.38 -45.21 -2.88
C THR A 539 37.66 -44.41 -1.61
N ASP A 540 38.11 -45.12 -0.56
CA ASP A 540 39.26 -44.85 0.32
C ASP A 540 39.35 -43.49 1.04
N GLN A 541 39.63 -43.35 2.35
CA GLN A 541 40.27 -44.24 3.32
C GLN A 541 39.94 -43.80 4.76
N THR A 542 39.82 -44.82 5.63
CA THR A 542 40.07 -44.92 7.08
C THR A 542 39.25 -44.15 8.15
N PRO A 543 38.92 -44.82 9.28
CA PRO A 543 37.99 -44.33 10.30
C PRO A 543 38.71 -43.83 11.57
N TYR A 544 38.24 -42.72 12.13
CA TYR A 544 38.41 -42.44 13.56
C TYR A 544 37.05 -42.56 14.25
N THR A 545 36.90 -43.64 15.00
CA THR A 545 35.84 -43.86 15.99
C THR A 545 36.03 -42.87 17.15
N ILE A 546 35.02 -42.03 17.39
CA ILE A 546 34.72 -41.55 18.74
C ILE A 546 33.30 -42.01 19.03
N GLU A 547 33.19 -43.02 19.89
CA GLU A 547 31.92 -43.47 20.46
C GLU A 547 31.28 -42.32 21.25
N ASN A 548 30.17 -41.80 20.76
CA ASN A 548 29.26 -40.99 21.56
C ASN A 548 28.08 -41.86 21.99
N SER A 549 28.29 -42.67 23.04
CA SER A 549 27.22 -43.30 23.79
C SER A 549 26.57 -42.25 24.71
N TYR A 550 25.65 -41.45 24.17
CA TYR A 550 24.77 -40.62 25.01
C TYR A 550 23.79 -41.53 25.76
N PRO A 551 23.81 -41.58 27.11
CA PRO A 551 22.78 -42.31 27.83
C PRO A 551 21.46 -41.57 27.67
N GLN A 552 20.38 -42.31 27.39
CA GLN A 552 19.01 -41.79 27.39
C GLN A 552 18.69 -41.19 28.77
N GLN A 553 18.89 -39.89 28.94
CA GLN A 553 18.51 -39.17 30.15
C GLN A 553 16.99 -39.12 30.23
N LYS A 554 16.44 -39.80 31.24
CA LYS A 554 15.07 -39.58 31.73
C LYS A 554 14.89 -38.09 31.99
N ARG A 555 13.96 -37.44 31.28
CA ARG A 555 13.57 -36.04 31.50
C ARG A 555 13.03 -35.87 32.91
N PHE A 556 13.89 -35.49 33.86
CA PHE A 556 13.47 -34.96 35.15
C PHE A 556 12.82 -33.59 34.90
N ARG A 557 11.49 -33.50 35.03
CA ARG A 557 10.84 -32.19 35.05
C ARG A 557 11.31 -31.46 36.31
N LEU A 558 12.15 -30.44 36.13
CA LEU A 558 12.48 -29.50 37.19
C LEU A 558 11.19 -28.91 37.79
N ASN A 559 11.05 -28.99 39.12
CA ASN A 559 10.03 -28.25 39.84
C ASN A 559 10.41 -26.77 39.83
N LEU A 560 9.87 -26.02 38.85
CA LEU A 560 10.12 -24.58 38.74
C LEU A 560 9.52 -23.85 39.96
N PRO A 561 10.29 -22.98 40.64
CA PRO A 561 9.77 -22.16 41.74
C PRO A 561 8.53 -21.38 41.30
N ARG A 562 7.46 -21.47 42.10
CA ARG A 562 6.18 -20.82 41.81
C ARG A 562 6.14 -19.42 42.42
N TYR A 563 5.39 -18.53 41.79
CA TYR A 563 5.05 -17.21 42.31
C TYR A 563 3.56 -16.94 42.11
N ASN A 564 2.99 -16.02 42.89
CA ASN A 564 1.57 -15.67 42.80
C ASN A 564 1.34 -14.62 41.70
N ALA A 565 0.75 -15.04 40.58
CA ALA A 565 0.45 -14.14 39.46
C ALA A 565 -0.57 -13.02 39.82
N PHE A 566 -1.48 -13.26 40.77
CA PHE A 566 -2.48 -12.27 41.17
C PHE A 566 -1.86 -11.10 41.94
N GLU A 567 -0.87 -11.38 42.79
CA GLU A 567 -0.16 -10.37 43.56
C GLU A 567 0.66 -9.43 42.67
N LEU A 568 1.10 -9.88 41.49
CA LEU A 568 1.89 -9.08 40.55
C LEU A 568 1.12 -7.89 39.98
N ILE A 569 -0.20 -8.02 39.78
CA ILE A 569 -1.04 -6.96 39.22
C ILE A 569 -1.11 -5.77 40.20
N SER A 570 -1.28 -6.10 41.48
CA SER A 570 -1.35 -5.14 42.59
C SER A 570 0.01 -4.71 43.14
N LEU A 571 1.12 -5.32 42.69
CA LEU A 571 2.45 -5.06 43.21
C LEU A 571 2.82 -3.58 43.05
N GLU A 572 2.90 -2.88 44.16
CA GLU A 572 3.38 -1.51 44.21
C GLU A 572 4.90 -1.53 44.18
N SER A 573 5.47 -1.12 43.04
CA SER A 573 6.91 -1.02 42.83
C SER A 573 7.32 0.44 42.80
N LYS A 574 8.38 0.79 43.54
CA LYS A 574 8.96 2.14 43.50
C LYS A 574 9.69 2.37 42.16
N SER A 575 10.27 1.31 41.61
CA SER A 575 11.08 1.37 40.38
C SER A 575 10.22 1.25 39.12
N GLY A 576 9.24 0.34 39.14
CA GLY A 576 8.49 -0.11 37.96
C GLY A 576 9.37 -0.81 36.92
N PHE A 577 8.83 -1.10 35.74
CA PHE A 577 9.59 -1.65 34.62
C PHE A 577 9.13 -1.11 33.26
N ILE A 578 10.03 -1.19 32.30
CA ILE A 578 9.75 -1.03 30.88
C ILE A 578 10.01 -2.38 30.21
N ASP A 579 9.07 -2.83 29.39
CA ASP A 579 9.30 -3.97 28.51
C ASP A 579 10.29 -3.56 27.41
N SER A 580 11.50 -4.12 27.42
CA SER A 580 12.56 -3.74 26.50
C SER A 580 12.36 -4.23 25.07
N HIS A 581 11.38 -5.12 24.82
CA HIS A 581 11.12 -5.61 23.47
C HIS A 581 9.70 -6.16 23.29
N CYS A 582 8.94 -5.54 22.39
CA CYS A 582 7.65 -6.05 21.92
C CYS A 582 7.34 -5.59 20.49
N HIS A 583 6.44 -6.28 19.80
CA HIS A 583 5.92 -5.92 18.48
C HIS A 583 4.46 -5.45 18.58
N LEU A 584 4.24 -4.17 18.94
CA LEU A 584 2.89 -3.62 19.06
C LEU A 584 2.11 -3.66 17.73
N ASP A 585 2.81 -3.48 16.61
CA ASP A 585 2.22 -3.59 15.28
C ASP A 585 1.65 -4.99 15.03
N PHE A 586 2.38 -6.05 15.39
CA PHE A 586 1.90 -7.42 15.27
C PHE A 586 0.83 -7.77 16.30
N LEU A 587 0.97 -7.29 17.53
CA LEU A 587 -0.02 -7.53 18.59
C LEU A 587 -1.39 -6.98 18.21
N LEU A 588 -1.46 -5.70 17.89
CA LEU A 588 -2.73 -5.02 17.60
C LEU A 588 -3.33 -5.55 16.30
N GLN A 589 -2.50 -5.85 15.29
CA GLN A 589 -2.95 -6.47 14.04
C GLN A 589 -3.54 -7.86 14.26
N ARG A 590 -2.87 -8.74 15.01
CA ARG A 590 -3.36 -10.12 15.25
C ARG A 590 -4.61 -10.17 16.12
N GLN A 591 -4.81 -9.16 16.96
CA GLN A 591 -6.04 -9.00 17.74
C GLN A 591 -7.15 -8.30 16.95
N GLY A 592 -6.84 -7.67 15.81
CA GLY A 592 -7.79 -6.83 15.09
C GLY A 592 -8.25 -5.63 15.93
N PHE A 593 -7.36 -5.11 16.79
CA PHE A 593 -7.67 -4.00 17.68
C PHE A 593 -7.54 -2.67 16.94
N GLU A 594 -8.62 -1.89 16.91
CA GLU A 594 -8.64 -0.54 16.36
C GLU A 594 -8.57 0.48 17.50
N GLY A 595 -7.54 1.32 17.51
CA GLY A 595 -7.37 2.35 18.54
C GLY A 595 -5.90 2.70 18.82
N THR A 596 -5.67 3.49 19.86
CA THR A 596 -4.32 3.80 20.36
C THR A 596 -3.83 2.74 21.35
N PHE A 597 -2.53 2.74 21.67
CA PHE A 597 -2.02 1.85 22.73
C PHE A 597 -2.63 2.19 24.10
N ALA A 598 -2.88 3.46 24.41
CA ALA A 598 -3.63 3.85 25.61
C ALA A 598 -5.03 3.23 25.68
N ASP A 599 -5.76 3.17 24.55
CA ASP A 599 -7.07 2.49 24.49
C ASP A 599 -6.94 0.98 24.70
N TYR A 600 -5.88 0.39 24.16
CA TYR A 600 -5.54 -1.01 24.40
C TYR A 600 -5.30 -1.27 25.89
N GLN A 601 -4.43 -0.48 26.52
CA GLN A 601 -4.15 -0.61 27.95
C GLN A 601 -5.40 -0.43 28.81
N ARG A 602 -6.30 0.51 28.46
CA ARG A 602 -7.57 0.70 29.17
C ARG A 602 -8.47 -0.53 29.04
N THR A 603 -8.54 -1.10 27.84
CA THR A 603 -9.34 -2.31 27.57
C THR A 603 -8.81 -3.52 28.34
N TYR A 604 -7.49 -3.65 28.45
CA TYR A 604 -6.81 -4.76 29.13
C TYR A 604 -6.25 -4.37 30.50
N GLN A 605 -6.82 -3.36 31.16
CA GLN A 605 -6.24 -2.77 32.38
C GLN A 605 -6.06 -3.78 33.52
N SER A 606 -6.88 -4.84 33.56
CA SER A 606 -6.80 -5.90 34.58
C SER A 606 -5.56 -6.78 34.44
N THR A 607 -4.88 -6.77 33.29
CA THR A 607 -3.68 -7.57 33.04
C THR A 607 -2.41 -6.72 32.95
N PHE A 608 -2.51 -5.40 33.01
CA PHE A 608 -1.36 -4.49 33.17
C PHE A 608 -1.11 -4.22 34.66
N PRO A 609 0.07 -4.57 35.19
CA PRO A 609 0.40 -4.29 36.58
C PRO A 609 0.62 -2.79 36.81
N LYS A 610 0.35 -2.30 38.03
CA LYS A 610 0.62 -0.89 38.41
C LYS A 610 2.08 -0.49 38.18
N SER A 611 3.00 -1.44 38.26
CA SER A 611 4.44 -1.26 38.04
C SER A 611 4.86 -1.07 36.57
N TYR A 612 3.95 -1.25 35.60
CA TYR A 612 4.24 -1.06 34.18
C TYR A 612 4.39 0.42 33.81
N GLN A 613 5.54 0.79 33.26
CA GLN A 613 5.88 2.17 32.89
C GLN A 613 6.01 2.40 31.39
N GLY A 614 6.10 1.35 30.55
CA GLY A 614 6.14 1.50 29.10
C GLY A 614 6.81 0.36 28.38
N CYS A 615 7.08 0.55 27.09
CA CYS A 615 7.80 -0.43 26.27
C CYS A 615 8.65 0.20 25.16
N ILE A 616 9.64 -0.56 24.70
CA ILE A 616 10.30 -0.36 23.41
C ILE A 616 9.60 -1.28 22.40
N THR A 617 8.84 -0.69 21.47
CA THR A 617 8.24 -1.42 20.36
C THR A 617 9.22 -1.52 19.19
N VAL A 618 9.26 -2.68 18.54
CA VAL A 618 10.23 -3.00 17.50
C VAL A 618 9.54 -3.13 16.16
N PHE A 619 9.93 -2.27 15.22
CA PHE A 619 9.51 -2.35 13.83
C PHE A 619 10.62 -3.03 13.03
N CYS A 620 10.49 -4.35 12.87
CA CYS A 620 11.55 -5.18 12.29
C CYS A 620 11.35 -5.48 10.78
N ASN A 621 10.23 -5.04 10.21
CA ASN A 621 9.89 -5.23 8.80
C ASN A 621 10.36 -4.00 7.99
N PRO A 622 11.26 -4.14 6.99
CA PRO A 622 11.72 -3.09 6.06
C PRO A 622 10.67 -2.08 5.61
N PHE A 623 9.52 -2.64 5.37
CA PHE A 623 8.33 -2.03 4.84
C PHE A 623 7.65 -1.08 5.83
N SER A 624 7.79 -1.32 7.12
CA SER A 624 7.29 -0.43 8.16
C SER A 624 8.03 0.90 8.19
N PHE A 625 9.19 1.06 7.54
CA PHE A 625 10.01 2.29 7.67
C PHE A 625 9.50 3.44 6.82
N ILE A 626 8.62 3.17 5.85
CA ILE A 626 8.16 4.17 4.87
C ILE A 626 7.40 5.29 5.61
N LYS A 627 7.63 6.54 5.20
CA LYS A 627 7.01 7.73 5.81
C LYS A 627 5.48 7.68 5.70
N ASN A 628 4.76 8.13 6.73
CA ASN A 628 3.30 8.00 6.92
C ASN A 628 2.79 6.57 7.26
N CYS A 629 3.68 5.66 7.70
CA CYS A 629 3.26 4.33 8.12
C CYS A 629 2.58 4.31 9.50
N MET A 630 1.90 3.19 9.78
CA MET A 630 1.13 2.94 11.01
C MET A 630 1.91 3.06 12.32
N TRP A 631 3.23 3.17 12.32
CA TRP A 631 4.00 3.26 13.56
C TRP A 631 3.88 4.62 14.24
N GLU A 632 3.65 5.71 13.49
CA GLU A 632 3.54 7.06 14.05
C GLU A 632 2.42 7.16 15.10
N LYS A 633 1.29 6.46 14.88
CA LYS A 633 0.18 6.44 15.87
C LYS A 633 0.58 5.75 17.18
N TYR A 634 1.49 4.77 17.15
CA TYR A 634 1.97 4.12 18.37
C TYR A 634 2.90 5.07 19.15
N LEU A 635 3.73 5.84 18.44
CA LEU A 635 4.67 6.77 19.06
C LEU A 635 4.03 8.07 19.56
N LYS A 636 2.71 8.25 19.37
CA LYS A 636 1.97 9.31 20.07
C LYS A 636 1.81 9.02 21.56
N ASP A 637 1.89 7.77 21.99
CA ASP A 637 1.76 7.38 23.39
C ASP A 637 3.07 7.62 24.15
N ASP A 638 3.01 8.33 25.27
CA ASP A 638 4.19 8.70 26.06
C ASP A 638 4.94 7.51 26.67
N LYS A 639 4.28 6.36 26.79
CA LYS A 639 4.87 5.12 27.31
C LYS A 639 5.46 4.23 26.22
N VAL A 640 5.48 4.66 24.97
CA VAL A 640 5.94 3.86 23.82
C VAL A 640 7.12 4.53 23.13
N TRP A 641 8.27 3.87 23.18
CA TRP A 641 9.46 4.19 22.39
C TRP A 641 9.68 3.16 21.31
N ALA A 642 10.54 3.44 20.33
CA ALA A 642 10.72 2.59 19.17
C ALA A 642 12.17 2.17 18.93
N SER A 643 12.30 1.02 18.26
CA SER A 643 13.45 0.70 17.43
C SER A 643 13.02 0.35 16.01
N PHE A 644 13.91 0.62 15.05
CA PHE A 644 13.71 0.25 13.65
C PHE A 644 14.92 -0.51 13.13
N GLY A 645 14.68 -1.60 12.41
CA GLY A 645 15.74 -2.42 11.82
C GLY A 645 15.14 -3.51 10.94
N CYS A 646 15.89 -4.02 9.98
CA CYS A 646 15.47 -5.10 9.10
C CYS A 646 15.90 -6.44 9.72
N HIS A 647 14.90 -7.23 10.13
CA HIS A 647 15.08 -8.59 10.63
C HIS A 647 15.73 -9.51 9.57
N PRO A 648 16.55 -10.50 9.96
CA PRO A 648 17.16 -11.46 9.02
C PRO A 648 16.17 -12.20 8.11
N HIS A 649 14.90 -12.36 8.50
CA HIS A 649 13.87 -12.97 7.64
C HIS A 649 13.51 -12.08 6.44
N ASN A 650 13.70 -10.77 6.59
CA ASN A 650 13.36 -9.76 5.59
C ASN A 650 14.59 -9.19 4.88
N ALA A 651 15.80 -9.71 5.14
CA ALA A 651 17.03 -9.18 4.57
C ALA A 651 17.02 -9.16 3.03
N LYS A 652 16.33 -10.12 2.38
CA LYS A 652 16.15 -10.13 0.91
C LYS A 652 15.37 -8.94 0.35
N ASP A 653 14.57 -8.27 1.17
CA ASP A 653 13.76 -7.12 0.78
C ASP A 653 14.49 -5.79 1.05
N TYR A 654 15.64 -5.83 1.73
CA TYR A 654 16.43 -4.66 2.08
C TYR A 654 17.26 -4.15 0.89
N ASN A 655 17.02 -2.90 0.50
CA ASN A 655 17.67 -2.21 -0.60
C ASN A 655 17.89 -0.73 -0.24
N ASP A 656 18.44 0.06 -1.16
CA ASP A 656 18.85 1.45 -0.88
C ASP A 656 17.65 2.38 -0.59
N ASP A 657 16.48 2.12 -1.18
CA ASP A 657 15.25 2.88 -0.89
C ASP A 657 14.72 2.57 0.52
N ILE A 658 14.78 1.30 0.92
CA ILE A 658 14.44 0.87 2.28
C ILE A 658 15.43 1.47 3.29
N GLU A 659 16.72 1.45 3.00
CA GLU A 659 17.74 2.05 3.86
C GLU A 659 17.52 3.56 4.03
N LYS A 660 17.18 4.26 2.94
CA LYS A 660 16.80 5.68 3.01
C LYS A 660 15.57 5.92 3.88
N SER A 661 14.58 5.03 3.80
CA SER A 661 13.38 5.08 4.65
C SER A 661 13.71 4.78 6.11
N LEU A 662 14.62 3.82 6.37
CA LEU A 662 15.14 3.52 7.70
C LEU A 662 15.80 4.77 8.30
N TYR A 663 16.69 5.45 7.55
CA TYR A 663 17.30 6.70 8.00
C TYR A 663 16.25 7.73 8.43
N ALA A 664 15.19 7.91 7.65
CA ALA A 664 14.12 8.85 7.99
C ALA A 664 13.34 8.43 9.25
N ALA A 665 13.07 7.13 9.43
CA ALA A 665 12.41 6.62 10.63
C ALA A 665 13.28 6.81 11.88
N LEU A 666 14.61 6.62 11.76
CA LEU A 666 15.56 6.79 12.86
C LEU A 666 15.68 8.23 13.39
N GLU A 667 15.24 9.25 12.63
CA GLU A 667 15.20 10.65 13.08
C GLU A 667 14.07 10.95 14.08
N HIS A 668 13.12 10.02 14.26
CA HIS A 668 11.99 10.28 15.13
C HIS A 668 12.40 10.34 16.61
N SER A 669 11.94 11.36 17.35
CA SER A 669 12.40 11.67 18.72
C SER A 669 12.17 10.56 19.76
N LYS A 670 11.24 9.63 19.51
CA LYS A 670 10.99 8.43 20.34
C LYS A 670 11.76 7.18 19.90
N VAL A 671 12.60 7.25 18.88
CA VAL A 671 13.48 6.15 18.50
C VAL A 671 14.68 6.14 19.43
N ARG A 672 14.98 4.96 19.99
CA ARG A 672 16.02 4.75 21.00
C ARG A 672 17.04 3.68 20.64
N ALA A 673 16.83 2.94 19.56
CA ALA A 673 17.76 1.94 19.08
C ALA A 673 17.56 1.63 17.60
N LEU A 674 18.59 1.07 16.97
CA LEU A 674 18.50 0.43 15.67
C LEU A 674 18.36 -1.08 15.88
N GLY A 675 17.26 -1.64 15.41
CA GLY A 675 16.93 -3.05 15.60
C GLY A 675 15.44 -3.32 15.45
N GLU A 676 15.04 -4.55 15.19
CA GLU A 676 15.82 -5.78 15.31
C GLU A 676 16.62 -6.12 14.05
N ILE A 677 17.90 -6.42 14.23
CA ILE A 677 18.84 -6.80 13.16
C ILE A 677 19.64 -8.03 13.60
N GLY A 678 20.25 -8.77 12.68
CA GLY A 678 21.15 -9.86 13.05
C GLY A 678 21.02 -11.07 12.13
N LEU A 679 21.10 -12.27 12.71
CA LEU A 679 21.20 -13.54 12.00
C LEU A 679 20.25 -14.59 12.57
N ASP A 680 19.59 -15.33 11.68
CA ASP A 680 18.72 -16.44 12.03
C ASP A 680 18.95 -17.61 11.07
N TYR A 681 19.55 -18.69 11.60
CA TYR A 681 19.82 -19.93 10.86
C TYR A 681 18.76 -21.02 11.07
N SER A 682 17.71 -20.72 11.84
CA SER A 682 16.64 -21.68 12.06
C SER A 682 15.93 -22.03 10.75
N ASN A 683 15.34 -23.21 10.72
CA ASN A 683 14.54 -23.70 9.60
C ASN A 683 13.32 -22.83 9.23
N ARG A 684 13.00 -21.82 10.05
CA ARG A 684 11.91 -20.87 9.79
C ARG A 684 12.34 -19.72 8.89
N ASN A 685 13.65 -19.50 8.71
CA ASN A 685 14.18 -18.46 7.85
C ASN A 685 14.60 -19.03 6.49
N ASN A 686 14.06 -18.47 5.40
CA ASN A 686 14.42 -18.85 4.04
C ASN A 686 15.37 -17.85 3.34
N CYS A 687 15.86 -16.84 4.04
CA CYS A 687 16.81 -15.89 3.51
C CYS A 687 18.23 -16.49 3.53
N LEU A 688 18.93 -16.43 2.39
CA LEU A 688 20.32 -16.89 2.27
C LEU A 688 21.23 -16.18 3.29
N LYS A 689 22.17 -16.93 3.86
CA LYS A 689 23.07 -16.44 4.92
C LYS A 689 23.89 -15.24 4.45
N GLU A 690 24.37 -15.27 3.22
CA GLU A 690 25.16 -14.22 2.60
C GLU A 690 24.37 -12.90 2.48
N VAL A 691 23.06 -13.00 2.23
CA VAL A 691 22.16 -11.83 2.19
C VAL A 691 21.98 -11.28 3.60
N GLN A 692 21.76 -12.14 4.60
CA GLN A 692 21.68 -11.73 6.00
C GLN A 692 22.95 -11.02 6.44
N PHE A 693 24.13 -11.56 6.12
CA PHE A 693 25.44 -10.96 6.40
C PHE A 693 25.59 -9.57 5.81
N LYS A 694 25.25 -9.39 4.54
CA LYS A 694 25.36 -8.10 3.85
C LYS A 694 24.48 -7.06 4.53
N VAL A 695 23.22 -7.40 4.81
CA VAL A 695 22.24 -6.48 5.40
C VAL A 695 22.57 -6.19 6.87
N PHE A 696 23.03 -7.18 7.63
CA PHE A 696 23.45 -6.99 9.00
C PHE A 696 24.63 -6.02 9.09
N ARG A 697 25.66 -6.18 8.25
CA ARG A 697 26.81 -5.26 8.18
C ARG A 697 26.39 -3.84 7.81
N ARG A 698 25.49 -3.66 6.85
CA ARG A 698 24.98 -2.33 6.47
C ARG A 698 24.34 -1.63 7.66
N GLN A 699 23.45 -2.33 8.37
CA GLN A 699 22.71 -1.76 9.49
C GLN A 699 23.59 -1.47 10.71
N LEU A 700 24.59 -2.29 11.00
CA LEU A 700 25.58 -2.01 12.06
C LEU A 700 26.37 -0.72 11.77
N LYS A 701 26.72 -0.45 10.51
CA LYS A 701 27.38 0.81 10.13
C LYS A 701 26.47 2.03 10.32
N ILE A 702 25.16 1.88 10.08
CA ILE A 702 24.17 2.93 10.35
C ILE A 702 24.06 3.17 11.86
N ALA A 703 24.00 2.11 12.66
CA ALA A 703 23.93 2.23 14.11
C ALA A 703 25.14 3.01 14.62
N LEU A 704 26.35 2.62 14.18
CA LEU A 704 27.60 3.28 14.54
C LEU A 704 27.61 4.76 14.16
N SER A 705 27.16 5.12 12.95
CA SER A 705 27.15 6.53 12.51
C SER A 705 26.11 7.38 13.23
N LYS A 706 25.05 6.78 13.75
CA LYS A 706 24.00 7.44 14.52
C LYS A 706 24.19 7.34 16.03
N GLU A 707 25.23 6.63 16.48
CA GLU A 707 25.50 6.33 17.89
C GLU A 707 24.30 5.69 18.60
N LEU A 708 23.48 4.92 17.87
CA LEU A 708 22.29 4.26 18.41
C LEU A 708 22.62 2.86 18.95
N PRO A 709 22.14 2.49 20.15
CA PRO A 709 22.18 1.11 20.63
C PRO A 709 21.61 0.15 19.59
N VAL A 710 22.12 -1.08 19.55
CA VAL A 710 21.62 -2.12 18.64
C VAL A 710 20.79 -3.17 19.35
N ILE A 711 19.67 -3.57 18.76
CA ILE A 711 18.90 -4.76 19.18
C ILE A 711 19.23 -5.91 18.22
N ILE A 712 19.88 -6.94 18.74
CA ILE A 712 20.43 -8.06 17.99
C ILE A 712 19.55 -9.30 18.15
N HIS A 713 19.04 -9.80 17.04
CA HIS A 713 18.53 -11.15 16.91
C HIS A 713 19.65 -12.10 16.55
N CYS A 714 19.82 -13.16 17.33
CA CYS A 714 20.82 -14.16 17.04
C CYS A 714 20.27 -15.54 17.41
N ARG A 715 19.90 -16.32 16.40
CA ARG A 715 19.41 -17.69 16.57
C ARG A 715 20.27 -18.67 15.79
N GLU A 716 20.87 -19.62 16.50
CA GLU A 716 21.76 -20.66 15.93
C GLU A 716 22.95 -20.08 15.14
N ALA A 717 23.30 -18.81 15.39
CA ALA A 717 24.24 -18.03 14.56
C ALA A 717 25.28 -17.24 15.38
N HIS A 718 25.56 -17.64 16.62
CA HIS A 718 26.40 -16.86 17.54
C HIS A 718 27.81 -16.59 17.03
N VAL A 719 28.47 -17.58 16.42
CA VAL A 719 29.86 -17.44 15.92
C VAL A 719 29.94 -16.31 14.88
N ASP A 720 29.09 -16.37 13.86
CA ASP A 720 29.07 -15.37 12.79
C ASP A 720 28.55 -14.02 13.29
N GLY A 721 27.55 -14.02 14.18
CA GLY A 721 27.00 -12.82 14.78
C GLY A 721 28.05 -12.03 15.57
N MET A 722 28.77 -12.70 16.47
CA MET A 722 29.87 -12.09 17.23
C MET A 722 30.98 -11.59 16.31
N LYS A 723 31.38 -12.40 15.32
CA LYS A 723 32.42 -12.04 14.35
C LYS A 723 32.06 -10.73 13.61
N ILE A 724 30.85 -10.65 13.05
CA ILE A 724 30.39 -9.47 12.31
C ILE A 724 30.32 -8.23 13.20
N ILE A 725 29.84 -8.37 14.43
CA ILE A 725 29.80 -7.24 15.38
C ILE A 725 31.22 -6.75 15.67
N LYS A 726 32.17 -7.64 15.95
CA LYS A 726 33.58 -7.30 16.22
C LYS A 726 34.28 -6.62 15.04
N GLU A 727 33.87 -6.93 13.81
CA GLU A 727 34.41 -6.28 12.61
C GLU A 727 34.00 -4.80 12.48
N ILE A 728 32.89 -4.38 13.10
CA ILE A 728 32.25 -3.08 12.81
C ILE A 728 32.11 -2.21 14.06
N LEU A 729 31.62 -2.77 15.16
CA LEU A 729 31.30 -2.03 16.37
C LEU A 729 32.48 -2.04 17.36
N PRO A 730 32.73 -0.93 18.06
CA PRO A 730 33.71 -0.91 19.14
C PRO A 730 33.28 -1.85 20.28
N LYS A 731 34.24 -2.34 21.06
CA LYS A 731 33.99 -3.34 22.10
C LYS A 731 32.98 -2.89 23.16
N ASN A 732 32.97 -1.60 23.49
CA ASN A 732 32.05 -0.98 24.46
C ASN A 732 30.75 -0.48 23.84
N TYR A 733 30.40 -0.88 22.61
CA TYR A 733 29.12 -0.50 22.02
C TYR A 733 27.94 -1.08 22.82
N THR A 734 26.85 -0.31 22.96
CA THR A 734 25.65 -0.76 23.68
C THR A 734 24.87 -1.75 22.82
N ILE A 735 24.77 -2.99 23.29
CA ILE A 735 24.12 -4.09 22.58
C ILE A 735 23.00 -4.66 23.45
N HIS A 736 21.80 -4.79 22.92
CA HIS A 736 20.74 -5.63 23.48
C HIS A 736 20.66 -6.92 22.66
N LEU A 737 21.06 -8.05 23.24
CA LEU A 737 20.85 -9.38 22.68
C LEU A 737 19.44 -9.86 23.03
N HIS A 738 18.52 -9.72 22.07
CA HIS A 738 17.09 -9.95 22.23
C HIS A 738 16.74 -11.44 22.25
N CYS A 739 15.71 -11.79 23.02
CA CYS A 739 15.08 -13.11 23.11
C CYS A 739 16.10 -14.24 23.18
N PHE A 740 16.97 -14.18 24.19
CA PHE A 740 18.02 -15.18 24.32
C PHE A 740 17.39 -16.54 24.66
N THR A 741 17.59 -17.51 23.75
CA THR A 741 17.01 -18.86 23.87
C THR A 741 18.05 -19.98 23.96
N ASP A 742 19.33 -19.65 23.97
CA ASP A 742 20.44 -20.60 23.96
C ASP A 742 20.93 -20.95 25.38
N VAL A 743 22.03 -21.70 25.47
CA VAL A 743 22.62 -22.17 26.74
C VAL A 743 23.50 -21.08 27.41
N TRP A 744 23.74 -21.23 28.71
CA TRP A 744 24.50 -20.26 29.51
C TRP A 744 25.92 -20.01 28.99
N GLU A 745 26.58 -21.00 28.41
CA GLU A 745 27.92 -20.85 27.86
C GLU A 745 27.97 -19.83 26.72
N TRP A 746 26.90 -19.74 25.91
CA TRP A 746 26.79 -18.69 24.91
C TRP A 746 26.57 -17.33 25.53
N ALA A 747 25.66 -17.22 26.50
CA ALA A 747 25.42 -15.97 27.24
C ALA A 747 26.72 -15.43 27.86
N LEU A 748 27.49 -16.30 28.53
CA LEU A 748 28.77 -15.96 29.15
C LEU A 748 29.80 -15.46 28.12
N LYS A 749 29.91 -16.11 26.95
CA LYS A 749 30.79 -15.65 25.86
C LYS A 749 30.43 -14.25 25.37
N TRP A 750 29.14 -13.97 25.19
CA TRP A 750 28.66 -12.64 24.80
C TRP A 750 28.96 -11.58 25.86
N LEU A 751 28.70 -11.88 27.13
CA LEU A 751 28.93 -10.97 28.25
C LEU A 751 30.42 -10.64 28.45
N ASN A 752 31.31 -11.62 28.24
CA ASN A 752 32.76 -11.45 28.34
C ASN A 752 33.34 -10.67 27.17
N GLU A 753 32.81 -10.89 25.96
CA GLU A 753 33.30 -10.19 24.76
C GLU A 753 32.87 -8.72 24.75
N PHE A 754 31.63 -8.42 25.16
CA PHE A 754 31.05 -7.08 25.06
C PHE A 754 30.65 -6.55 26.46
N PRO A 755 31.42 -5.61 27.04
CA PRO A 755 31.13 -5.07 28.38
C PRO A 755 29.75 -4.39 28.50
N ASN A 756 29.26 -3.77 27.43
CA ASN A 756 27.98 -3.05 27.40
C ASN A 756 26.85 -3.85 26.71
N LEU A 757 26.95 -5.19 26.72
CA LEU A 757 25.91 -6.08 26.20
C LEU A 757 24.87 -6.44 27.28
N TYR A 758 23.61 -6.37 26.97
CA TYR A 758 22.52 -6.76 27.85
C TYR A 758 21.74 -7.91 27.22
N ILE A 759 21.31 -8.86 28.02
CA ILE A 759 20.57 -10.04 27.54
C ILE A 759 19.11 -9.87 27.91
N GLY A 760 18.26 -9.92 26.90
CA GLY A 760 16.82 -10.00 27.07
C GLY A 760 16.39 -11.42 27.44
N ILE A 761 15.54 -11.52 28.46
CA ILE A 761 14.86 -12.76 28.82
C ILE A 761 13.35 -12.56 28.66
N THR A 762 12.71 -13.44 27.88
CA THR A 762 11.28 -13.39 27.62
C THR A 762 10.47 -14.26 28.59
N ASN A 763 9.15 -14.23 28.43
CA ASN A 763 8.21 -15.13 29.13
C ASN A 763 8.48 -16.63 28.91
N VAL A 764 9.38 -17.01 27.99
CA VAL A 764 9.87 -18.39 27.86
C VAL A 764 10.40 -18.94 29.19
N VAL A 765 10.98 -18.09 30.04
CA VAL A 765 11.46 -18.47 31.39
C VAL A 765 10.35 -19.04 32.29
N THR A 766 9.08 -18.76 32.00
CA THR A 766 7.93 -19.27 32.79
C THR A 766 7.53 -20.70 32.41
N PHE A 767 8.10 -21.26 31.35
CA PHE A 767 7.74 -22.58 30.86
C PHE A 767 8.65 -23.63 31.50
N PRO A 768 8.10 -24.66 32.18
CA PRO A 768 8.92 -25.69 32.84
C PRO A 768 9.91 -26.41 31.92
N SER A 769 9.65 -26.43 30.61
CA SER A 769 10.53 -27.05 29.60
C SER A 769 11.74 -26.19 29.18
N ALA A 770 11.82 -24.93 29.60
CA ALA A 770 12.86 -23.99 29.18
C ALA A 770 14.11 -24.08 30.06
N GLU A 771 14.66 -25.29 30.21
CA GLU A 771 15.74 -25.58 31.16
C GLU A 771 16.99 -24.71 30.94
N SER A 772 17.42 -24.52 29.69
CA SER A 772 18.53 -23.62 29.33
C SER A 772 18.28 -22.18 29.79
N ILE A 773 17.04 -21.71 29.70
CA ILE A 773 16.67 -20.34 30.06
C ILE A 773 16.62 -20.16 31.57
N HIS A 774 16.19 -21.19 32.30
CA HIS A 774 16.27 -21.17 33.76
C HIS A 774 17.72 -21.10 34.23
N GLU A 775 18.65 -21.80 33.57
CA GLU A 775 20.07 -21.72 33.87
C GLU A 775 20.65 -20.33 33.58
N VAL A 776 20.35 -19.75 32.41
CA VAL A 776 20.74 -18.39 32.06
C VAL A 776 20.17 -17.39 33.08
N ALA A 777 18.89 -17.50 33.42
CA ALA A 777 18.24 -16.63 34.41
C ALA A 777 18.87 -16.74 35.80
N LYS A 778 19.31 -17.92 36.23
CA LYS A 778 20.02 -18.11 37.51
C LYS A 778 21.39 -17.44 37.49
N ASN A 779 22.14 -17.56 36.40
CA ASN A 779 23.55 -17.14 36.35
C ASN A 779 23.77 -15.70 35.89
N ILE A 780 22.86 -15.11 35.11
CA ILE A 780 23.05 -13.76 34.56
C ILE A 780 23.18 -12.70 35.67
N PRO A 781 24.18 -11.79 35.60
CA PRO A 781 24.25 -10.63 36.49
C PRO A 781 23.02 -9.72 36.33
N LEU A 782 22.44 -9.26 37.43
CA LEU A 782 21.23 -8.43 37.39
C LEU A 782 21.43 -7.10 36.66
N ASP A 783 22.64 -6.55 36.68
CA ASP A 783 23.05 -5.33 35.97
C ASP A 783 23.30 -5.56 34.46
N ARG A 784 23.08 -6.78 33.96
CA ARG A 784 23.17 -7.15 32.54
C ARG A 784 21.85 -7.73 31.99
N LEU A 785 20.79 -7.73 32.80
CA LEU A 785 19.48 -8.29 32.48
C LEU A 785 18.53 -7.23 31.88
N LEU A 786 17.80 -7.59 30.83
CA LEU A 786 16.63 -6.87 30.33
C LEU A 786 15.37 -7.76 30.39
N LEU A 787 14.23 -7.15 30.69
CA LEU A 787 12.94 -7.83 30.78
C LEU A 787 12.13 -7.56 29.52
N GLU A 788 11.71 -8.63 28.85
CA GLU A 788 11.00 -8.53 27.58
C GLU A 788 9.78 -9.45 27.52
N THR A 789 8.76 -9.05 26.76
CA THR A 789 7.65 -9.95 26.46
C THR A 789 7.82 -10.66 25.14
N ASP A 790 8.46 -9.98 24.18
CA ASP A 790 8.37 -10.30 22.76
C ASP A 790 6.90 -10.41 22.31
N ALA A 791 6.01 -9.56 22.85
CA ALA A 791 4.59 -9.60 22.51
C ALA A 791 4.40 -9.41 21.00
N PRO A 792 3.50 -10.15 20.34
CA PRO A 792 2.43 -10.98 20.90
C PRO A 792 2.82 -12.43 21.25
N TYR A 793 4.11 -12.78 21.20
CA TYR A 793 4.61 -14.14 21.43
C TYR A 793 4.76 -14.49 22.92
N PHE A 794 4.99 -15.76 23.23
CA PHE A 794 5.27 -16.24 24.59
C PHE A 794 4.28 -15.75 25.65
N VAL A 795 3.02 -16.17 25.55
CA VAL A 795 2.05 -15.98 26.65
C VAL A 795 2.60 -16.65 27.92
N PRO A 796 2.76 -15.92 29.04
CA PRO A 796 3.28 -16.49 30.28
C PRO A 796 2.47 -17.70 30.71
N LYS A 797 3.14 -18.74 31.23
CA LYS A 797 2.49 -20.00 31.61
C LYS A 797 1.35 -19.84 32.64
N MET A 798 1.45 -18.82 33.48
CA MET A 798 0.49 -18.50 34.55
C MET A 798 -0.70 -17.65 34.08
N SER A 799 -0.75 -17.29 32.79
CA SER A 799 -1.86 -16.50 32.25
C SER A 799 -3.17 -17.31 32.28
N PRO A 800 -4.34 -16.64 32.37
CA PRO A 800 -5.63 -17.30 32.30
C PRO A 800 -5.78 -18.20 31.07
N LYS A 801 -6.46 -19.34 31.23
CA LYS A 801 -6.77 -20.24 30.09
C LYS A 801 -7.52 -19.45 29.01
N GLY A 802 -7.07 -19.63 27.75
CA GLY A 802 -7.66 -18.94 26.61
C GLY A 802 -6.96 -17.62 26.22
N THR A 803 -5.99 -17.15 27.02
CA THR A 803 -5.12 -16.02 26.62
C THR A 803 -4.34 -16.40 25.36
N ARG A 804 -4.61 -15.69 24.25
CA ARG A 804 -4.03 -16.02 22.94
C ARG A 804 -2.72 -15.30 22.64
N TRP A 805 -2.55 -14.09 23.16
CA TRP A 805 -1.44 -13.20 22.84
C TRP A 805 -0.92 -12.58 24.13
N SER A 806 0.41 -12.43 24.24
CA SER A 806 0.99 -11.65 25.32
C SER A 806 0.89 -10.16 24.99
N HIS A 807 1.09 -9.31 26.00
CA HIS A 807 1.19 -7.86 25.84
C HIS A 807 2.29 -7.32 26.76
N PRO A 808 2.77 -6.07 26.57
CA PRO A 808 3.96 -5.58 27.27
C PRO A 808 3.92 -5.62 28.80
N GLY A 809 2.74 -5.36 29.39
CA GLY A 809 2.53 -5.50 30.84
C GLY A 809 2.84 -6.89 31.41
N MET A 810 2.90 -7.94 30.58
CA MET A 810 3.20 -9.30 31.03
C MET A 810 4.68 -9.55 31.33
N ALA A 811 5.61 -8.63 31.03
CA ALA A 811 7.04 -8.81 31.38
C ALA A 811 7.27 -8.86 32.91
N ILE A 812 6.29 -8.46 33.72
CA ILE A 812 6.30 -8.70 35.17
C ILE A 812 6.43 -10.19 35.53
N HIS A 813 5.93 -11.08 34.67
CA HIS A 813 6.05 -12.52 34.83
C HIS A 813 7.50 -13.01 34.66
N VAL A 814 8.27 -12.35 33.80
CA VAL A 814 9.71 -12.61 33.67
C VAL A 814 10.42 -12.22 34.96
N ALA A 815 10.16 -11.00 35.47
CA ALA A 815 10.76 -10.52 36.71
C ALA A 815 10.48 -11.46 37.89
N ALA A 816 9.22 -11.88 38.04
CA ALA A 816 8.80 -12.77 39.11
C ALA A 816 9.45 -14.16 39.01
N GLN A 817 9.58 -14.71 37.80
CA GLN A 817 10.22 -16.01 37.62
C GLN A 817 11.73 -15.95 37.89
N ILE A 818 12.41 -14.89 37.45
CA ILE A 818 13.83 -14.68 37.72
C ILE A 818 14.06 -14.47 39.21
N ALA A 819 13.22 -13.69 39.88
CA ALA A 819 13.26 -13.47 41.32
C ALA A 819 13.16 -14.80 42.09
N ALA A 820 12.20 -15.65 41.72
CA ALA A 820 12.02 -16.97 42.33
C ALA A 820 13.18 -17.94 42.03
N LEU A 821 13.80 -17.85 40.84
CA LEU A 821 14.97 -18.66 40.47
C LEU A 821 16.25 -18.25 41.20
N LYS A 822 16.40 -16.95 41.51
CA LYS A 822 17.56 -16.37 42.18
C LYS A 822 17.39 -16.21 43.70
N ASP A 823 16.22 -16.57 44.24
CA ASP A 823 15.84 -16.36 45.64
C ASP A 823 16.03 -14.90 46.12
N ILE A 824 15.46 -13.96 45.37
CA ILE A 824 15.48 -12.53 45.67
C ILE A 824 14.09 -11.92 45.49
N SER A 825 13.89 -10.68 45.95
CA SER A 825 12.61 -10.00 45.76
C SER A 825 12.38 -9.57 44.31
N VAL A 826 11.11 -9.55 43.88
CA VAL A 826 10.71 -9.02 42.57
C VAL A 826 11.16 -7.56 42.41
N GLU A 827 11.04 -6.73 43.46
CA GLU A 827 11.49 -5.33 43.42
C GLU A 827 12.98 -5.20 43.10
N LYS A 828 13.84 -6.09 43.60
CA LYS A 828 15.28 -6.07 43.29
C LYS A 828 15.53 -6.32 41.79
N VAL A 829 14.77 -7.24 41.18
CA VAL A 829 14.83 -7.50 39.73
C VAL A 829 14.32 -6.30 38.95
N LEU A 830 13.18 -5.73 39.36
CA LEU A 830 12.59 -4.55 38.70
C LEU A 830 13.54 -3.34 38.76
N GLN A 831 14.16 -3.08 39.91
CA GLN A 831 15.11 -1.98 40.08
C GLN A 831 16.32 -2.13 39.15
N ALA A 832 16.91 -3.33 39.10
CA ALA A 832 18.05 -3.61 38.23
C ALA A 832 17.67 -3.52 36.75
N ALA A 833 16.59 -4.19 36.34
CA ALA A 833 16.09 -4.16 34.97
C ALA A 833 15.75 -2.73 34.53
N ARG A 834 15.07 -1.94 35.37
CA ARG A 834 14.74 -0.55 35.07
C ARG A 834 16.01 0.28 34.87
N LYS A 835 17.00 0.16 35.74
CA LYS A 835 18.30 0.84 35.58
C LYS A 835 18.97 0.48 34.25
N ASN A 836 18.97 -0.80 33.90
CA ASN A 836 19.57 -1.29 32.65
C ASN A 836 18.82 -0.75 31.43
N THR A 837 17.49 -0.81 31.40
CA THR A 837 16.70 -0.26 30.29
C THR A 837 16.91 1.25 30.14
N LYS A 838 17.00 2.00 31.25
CA LYS A 838 17.33 3.44 31.20
C LYS A 838 18.71 3.69 30.59
N PHE A 839 19.70 2.90 30.97
CA PHE A 839 21.06 3.02 30.42
C PHE A 839 21.08 2.68 28.92
N VAL A 840 20.47 1.56 28.52
CA VAL A 840 20.48 1.10 27.13
C VAL A 840 19.72 2.06 26.23
N TYR A 841 18.55 2.54 26.63
CA TYR A 841 17.64 3.26 25.73
C TYR A 841 17.47 4.75 26.05
N ASN A 842 18.04 5.27 27.14
CA ASN A 842 17.87 6.66 27.54
C ASN A 842 16.37 7.09 27.65
N VAL A 843 15.62 6.36 28.49
CA VAL A 843 14.14 6.47 28.66
C VAL A 843 13.68 6.64 30.11
#